data_AF-A0A7Z0J9V6-F1
#
_entry.id   AF-A0A7Z0J9V6-F1
#
_cell.length_a   1.000
_cell.length_b   1.000
_cell.length_c   1.000
_cell.angle_alpha   90.00
_cell.angle_beta   90.00
_cell.angle_gamma   90.00
#
_symmetry.space_group_name_H-M   'P 1'
#
loop_
_entity.id
_entity.type
_entity.pdbx_description
1 polymer ?
#
loop_
_entity_poly.entity_id
_entity_poly.type
_entity_poly.pdbx_seq_one_letter_code
_entity_poly.pdbx_strand_id
1 'polypeptide(L)'
;MPTHPEHAPSYLESRTPSAGTEPPRAAFASDAPALDLDGDWRFRLAPTAAGGPGAFEREDHDDSAWDTLPVPAHWQLHGYGAPAYTNIAYPFPIDPPHVPDDNPTGEYRRAFDLPESWPEGPAVLRFEGVDSCYAVWLNGHELGHATGSRLPSEFEVGALLRPGRNVLAVRVHQWSAASYLEDQDMWWLSGIFRGVRLLACPDRGVRDLEVRASYDHTSGTGVLRVDTETPGLVTVPELGLVDAATGTDHEVGPVEPWSAEVPRLYDGELVTPGERVPLRVGFRTVEVSGGLLRVNGRPLLLRGVNRHEWDPDRGRAVTWETMREDVLLMKRHNVNAVRTSHYPPHPDFLDLCDELGLWVVDECDLETHGFEDVGWRNNPSDDPLWHDAFLDRMARTVERDKNHPSVILWSLGNESGGGRNLRAMAEWTRRRDPGRPVHYEGAADPAYTDLYSRMYATHEEVAAIGRRSGLPEGDPGLVDRPFVMVEYAHAMGTGPGGLEEYQRLVEAHPHVQGGFVWEWIDHGIRRREDDGTEWFAYGGDFGEVVHDANFVADGLLMPDRTPGPGLAALAKTFEPLRLVPDPENGTVAVTNTWQVLDTAGLELRWDLREEGEPVAGGVLAAKPVGPGETAVLPLPDLPEPSAAGRETWLTVSAHLAGDLPWAEAGHEVAWGQARVDRPRADGSGSDRITPSQPVTHHRPGATERELGYHPQRTPSAQYPPLATEGDTVTVGPAEFDARTGRALSVAGLPLAALELDVWRAPTDNDQARHGESVEVPWRRAGLDRMTHRVLSVEREDAALRVRTRVAAANSDIGLLADYTWTGDAEALVLDLAVEAVGDWPCPLPRVGVRLELPPELGEVDWFGRGPGEAYRDVAQAARVGRFTSSVDGLQTPYLRPQENGNRLGTRRLDLRSPEGRGLRVEGAPEFDFTVRRWSTAALDRARHPHELRPEDRIHLHLDAAHQGIGSASCGPGVLPQHRLTPGTHRLRLVLRPLA
;
A
#
# COMPACT_ATOMS: atom_id res chain seq x y z
N MET A 1 -23.43 -18.13 -44.39
CA MET A 1 -23.53 -16.69 -44.13
C MET A 1 -24.62 -16.51 -43.08
N PRO A 2 -24.27 -16.37 -41.80
CA PRO A 2 -25.20 -15.87 -40.82
C PRO A 2 -25.32 -14.36 -41.01
N THR A 3 -26.55 -13.86 -40.94
CA THR A 3 -26.93 -12.46 -41.01
C THR A 3 -26.38 -11.73 -39.78
N HIS A 4 -25.48 -10.76 -39.99
CA HIS A 4 -25.09 -9.78 -38.96
C HIS A 4 -26.35 -9.11 -38.39
N PRO A 5 -26.48 -8.94 -37.06
CA PRO A 5 -27.55 -8.14 -36.48
C PRO A 5 -27.40 -6.68 -36.92
N GLU A 6 -28.52 -5.95 -36.93
CA GLU A 6 -28.63 -4.55 -37.34
C GLU A 6 -27.63 -3.66 -36.56
N HIS A 7 -26.55 -3.27 -37.29
CA HIS A 7 -25.49 -2.30 -37.03
C HIS A 7 -25.25 -1.77 -35.60
N ALA A 8 -24.25 -2.34 -34.91
CA ALA A 8 -23.55 -1.64 -33.83
C ALA A 8 -22.93 -0.32 -34.35
N PRO A 9 -22.79 0.73 -33.50
CA PRO A 9 -22.22 2.00 -33.93
C PRO A 9 -20.79 1.82 -34.44
N SER A 10 -20.45 2.42 -35.59
CA SER A 10 -19.14 2.23 -36.23
C SER A 10 -17.97 2.74 -35.40
N TYR A 11 -18.21 3.64 -34.44
CA TYR A 11 -17.17 4.19 -33.56
C TYR A 11 -16.73 3.21 -32.46
N LEU A 12 -17.54 2.20 -32.15
CA LEU A 12 -17.30 1.29 -31.02
C LEU A 12 -16.03 0.44 -31.21
N GLU A 13 -15.80 -0.01 -32.45
CA GLU A 13 -14.63 -0.81 -32.85
C GLU A 13 -13.59 0.06 -33.59
N SER A 14 -13.65 1.39 -33.44
CA SER A 14 -12.69 2.29 -34.07
C SER A 14 -11.36 2.30 -33.32
N ARG A 15 -10.26 2.19 -34.09
CA ARG A 15 -8.89 2.34 -33.56
C ARG A 15 -8.41 3.79 -33.57
N THR A 16 -9.24 4.71 -34.12
CA THR A 16 -8.91 6.14 -34.20
C THR A 16 -9.34 6.86 -32.92
N PRO A 17 -8.76 8.03 -32.63
CA PRO A 17 -9.19 8.90 -31.53
C PRO A 17 -10.67 9.32 -31.61
N SER A 18 -11.08 10.02 -30.55
CA SER A 18 -12.34 10.76 -30.43
C SER A 18 -12.64 11.64 -31.66
N ALA A 19 -13.92 11.84 -31.95
CA ALA A 19 -14.38 12.65 -33.07
C ALA A 19 -15.40 13.69 -32.59
N GLY A 20 -15.32 14.91 -33.11
CA GLY A 20 -16.16 16.03 -32.68
C GLY A 20 -15.70 16.72 -31.39
N THR A 21 -14.53 16.33 -30.85
CA THR A 21 -13.93 16.94 -29.66
C THR A 21 -13.00 18.10 -30.00
N GLU A 22 -12.96 19.10 -29.12
CA GLU A 22 -11.99 20.18 -29.15
C GLU A 22 -10.55 19.68 -28.84
N PRO A 23 -9.51 20.42 -29.26
CA PRO A 23 -8.14 20.11 -28.90
C PRO A 23 -7.93 20.05 -27.37
N PRO A 24 -7.06 19.16 -26.87
CA PRO A 24 -6.76 19.08 -25.44
C PRO A 24 -6.11 20.36 -24.93
N ARG A 25 -6.46 20.73 -23.70
CA ARG A 25 -5.99 21.94 -23.02
C ARG A 25 -5.86 21.72 -21.51
N ALA A 26 -5.21 22.66 -20.82
CA ALA A 26 -5.04 22.64 -19.37
C ALA A 26 -6.37 22.62 -18.63
N ALA A 27 -6.40 21.92 -17.50
CA ALA A 27 -7.46 22.10 -16.51
C ALA A 27 -7.20 23.42 -15.77
N PHE A 28 -8.16 24.35 -15.82
CA PHE A 28 -8.14 25.57 -15.04
C PHE A 28 -9.56 26.05 -14.75
N ALA A 29 -9.72 26.75 -13.63
CA ALA A 29 -10.92 27.54 -13.35
C ALA A 29 -10.73 28.96 -13.86
N SER A 30 -11.82 29.67 -14.15
CA SER A 30 -11.79 31.07 -14.55
C SER A 30 -13.07 31.79 -14.11
N ASP A 31 -13.15 33.09 -14.38
CA ASP A 31 -14.39 33.86 -14.20
C ASP A 31 -15.39 33.70 -15.36
N ALA A 32 -15.08 32.88 -16.38
CA ALA A 32 -16.02 32.57 -17.44
C ALA A 32 -17.24 31.83 -16.85
N PRO A 33 -18.47 32.15 -17.31
CA PRO A 33 -19.66 31.45 -16.84
C PRO A 33 -19.57 29.94 -17.05
N ALA A 34 -19.79 29.19 -15.99
CA ALA A 34 -19.85 27.74 -15.99
C ALA A 34 -21.17 27.27 -15.36
N LEU A 35 -21.70 26.16 -15.87
CA LEU A 35 -22.87 25.49 -15.32
C LEU A 35 -22.52 24.04 -15.06
N ASP A 36 -22.63 23.65 -13.79
CA ASP A 36 -22.52 22.26 -13.37
C ASP A 36 -23.76 21.47 -13.79
N LEU A 37 -23.54 20.33 -14.45
CA LEU A 37 -24.59 19.43 -14.92
C LEU A 37 -24.67 18.13 -14.11
N ASP A 38 -23.87 17.99 -13.06
CA ASP A 38 -23.93 16.88 -12.13
C ASP A 38 -25.30 16.80 -11.42
N GLY A 39 -25.58 15.62 -10.85
CA GLY A 39 -26.84 15.29 -10.16
C GLY A 39 -27.58 14.13 -10.81
N ASP A 40 -28.89 14.06 -10.60
CA ASP A 40 -29.70 12.94 -11.08
C ASP A 40 -30.05 13.08 -12.57
N TRP A 41 -29.62 12.11 -13.36
CA TRP A 41 -29.93 12.00 -14.79
C TRP A 41 -30.91 10.86 -15.03
N ARG A 42 -31.77 10.99 -16.04
CA ARG A 42 -32.60 9.87 -16.51
C ARG A 42 -31.69 8.81 -17.10
N PHE A 43 -31.90 7.56 -16.70
CA PHE A 43 -31.00 6.47 -17.06
C PHE A 43 -31.78 5.20 -17.43
N ARG A 44 -31.28 4.48 -18.43
CA ARG A 44 -31.63 3.08 -18.68
C ARG A 44 -30.40 2.31 -19.14
N LEU A 45 -30.33 1.03 -18.78
CA LEU A 45 -29.29 0.11 -19.27
C LEU A 45 -29.86 -0.84 -20.33
N ALA A 46 -29.23 -0.89 -21.50
CA ALA A 46 -29.47 -1.90 -22.52
C ALA A 46 -28.40 -3.02 -22.44
N PRO A 47 -28.73 -4.27 -22.76
CA PRO A 47 -27.79 -5.39 -22.66
C PRO A 47 -26.75 -5.45 -23.79
N THR A 48 -26.96 -4.70 -24.88
CA THR A 48 -26.13 -4.77 -26.10
C THR A 48 -25.81 -3.37 -26.61
N ALA A 49 -24.76 -3.27 -27.43
CA ALA A 49 -24.31 -2.02 -28.08
C ALA A 49 -25.36 -1.31 -28.96
N ALA A 50 -26.43 -2.02 -29.38
CA ALA A 50 -27.54 -1.42 -30.13
C ALA A 50 -28.32 -0.36 -29.31
N GLY A 51 -28.19 -0.36 -27.99
CA GLY A 51 -28.93 0.53 -27.10
C GLY A 51 -30.39 0.11 -26.92
N GLY A 52 -31.17 1.00 -26.29
CA GLY A 52 -32.60 0.77 -26.09
C GLY A 52 -33.42 1.13 -27.34
N PRO A 53 -34.68 0.66 -27.45
CA PRO A 53 -35.53 1.01 -28.58
C PRO A 53 -35.85 2.51 -28.61
N GLY A 54 -36.02 3.03 -29.82
CA GLY A 54 -36.42 4.41 -30.08
C GLY A 54 -35.27 5.40 -30.25
N ALA A 55 -35.62 6.64 -30.55
CA ALA A 55 -34.68 7.75 -30.74
C ALA A 55 -34.59 8.56 -29.43
N PHE A 56 -33.75 8.10 -28.50
CA PHE A 56 -33.59 8.69 -27.16
C PHE A 56 -32.90 10.06 -27.19
N GLU A 57 -32.12 10.33 -28.23
CA GLU A 57 -31.41 11.58 -28.47
C GLU A 57 -32.36 12.75 -28.79
N ARG A 58 -33.56 12.45 -29.30
CA ARG A 58 -34.55 13.47 -29.65
C ARG A 58 -35.06 14.21 -28.42
N GLU A 59 -35.26 15.52 -28.57
CA GLU A 59 -35.80 16.39 -27.52
C GLU A 59 -37.18 15.93 -27.00
N ASP A 60 -38.04 15.47 -27.91
CA ASP A 60 -39.42 15.08 -27.63
C ASP A 60 -39.56 13.62 -27.17
N HIS A 61 -38.46 12.90 -26.96
CA HIS A 61 -38.50 11.56 -26.40
C HIS A 61 -39.04 11.58 -24.96
N ASP A 62 -39.97 10.66 -24.68
CA ASP A 62 -40.56 10.48 -23.36
C ASP A 62 -39.72 9.51 -22.52
N ASP A 63 -38.98 10.06 -21.56
CA ASP A 63 -38.16 9.33 -20.58
C ASP A 63 -38.80 9.31 -19.18
N SER A 64 -40.10 9.65 -19.06
CA SER A 64 -40.77 9.72 -17.75
C SER A 64 -40.83 8.38 -17.02
N ALA A 65 -40.73 7.28 -17.76
CA ALA A 65 -40.67 5.91 -17.22
C ALA A 65 -39.25 5.42 -16.95
N TRP A 66 -38.21 6.20 -17.26
CA TRP A 66 -36.82 5.82 -16.99
C TRP A 66 -36.48 6.06 -15.52
N ASP A 67 -35.60 5.21 -15.01
CA ASP A 67 -35.01 5.38 -13.69
C ASP A 67 -34.11 6.62 -13.67
N THR A 68 -33.56 6.91 -12.49
CA THR A 68 -32.56 7.96 -12.31
C THR A 68 -31.24 7.36 -11.80
N LEU A 69 -30.13 7.89 -12.30
CA LEU A 69 -28.78 7.55 -11.84
C LEU A 69 -28.05 8.87 -11.50
N PRO A 70 -27.36 8.97 -10.35
CA PRO A 70 -26.50 10.12 -10.10
C PRO A 70 -25.35 10.15 -11.10
N VAL A 71 -24.97 11.34 -11.52
CA VAL A 71 -23.77 11.62 -12.30
C VAL A 71 -22.96 12.65 -11.51
N PRO A 72 -21.69 12.37 -11.17
CA PRO A 72 -20.90 11.21 -11.55
C PRO A 72 -21.23 9.92 -10.77
N ALA A 73 -21.19 8.75 -11.44
CA ALA A 73 -21.26 7.42 -10.83
C ALA A 73 -20.88 6.28 -11.78
N HIS A 74 -20.60 5.10 -11.21
CA HIS A 74 -20.56 3.83 -11.95
C HIS A 74 -21.89 3.07 -11.80
N TRP A 75 -22.55 2.73 -12.90
CA TRP A 75 -23.90 2.17 -12.83
C TRP A 75 -23.96 0.81 -12.12
N GLN A 76 -22.87 0.05 -12.12
CA GLN A 76 -22.74 -1.25 -11.44
C GLN A 76 -22.96 -1.12 -9.92
N LEU A 77 -22.57 0.00 -9.33
CA LEU A 77 -22.74 0.28 -7.89
C LEU A 77 -24.15 0.78 -7.54
N HIS A 78 -25.00 0.99 -8.54
CA HIS A 78 -26.39 1.41 -8.40
C HIS A 78 -27.39 0.32 -8.85
N GLY A 79 -26.94 -0.93 -8.97
CA GLY A 79 -27.79 -2.08 -9.25
C GLY A 79 -27.99 -2.43 -10.72
N TYR A 80 -27.24 -1.80 -11.64
CA TYR A 80 -27.30 -2.10 -13.07
C TYR A 80 -26.11 -2.99 -13.47
N GLY A 81 -26.35 -4.26 -13.78
CA GLY A 81 -25.26 -5.21 -14.01
C GLY A 81 -24.48 -5.50 -12.72
N ALA A 82 -23.20 -5.84 -12.84
CA ALA A 82 -22.34 -6.14 -11.70
C ALA A 82 -20.89 -5.68 -11.96
N PRO A 83 -20.14 -5.27 -10.92
CA PRO A 83 -18.69 -5.12 -11.00
C PRO A 83 -18.01 -6.40 -11.48
N ALA A 84 -16.86 -6.27 -12.15
CA ALA A 84 -16.02 -7.40 -12.49
C ALA A 84 -14.55 -7.04 -12.22
N TYR A 85 -13.81 -7.91 -11.56
CA TYR A 85 -12.38 -7.71 -11.31
C TYR A 85 -11.52 -8.72 -12.07
N THR A 86 -10.55 -8.23 -12.83
CA THR A 86 -9.45 -9.01 -13.40
C THR A 86 -8.15 -8.25 -13.20
N ASN A 87 -7.05 -8.97 -13.03
CA ASN A 87 -5.70 -8.41 -13.03
C ASN A 87 -5.21 -8.31 -14.49
N ILE A 88 -4.70 -9.41 -15.04
CA ILE A 88 -4.08 -9.44 -16.39
C ILE A 88 -5.08 -9.85 -17.48
N ALA A 89 -6.04 -10.72 -17.14
CA ALA A 89 -6.89 -11.33 -18.15
C ALA A 89 -8.02 -10.40 -18.57
N TYR A 90 -8.12 -10.05 -19.86
CA TYR A 90 -9.33 -9.40 -20.38
C TYR A 90 -10.60 -10.21 -20.07
N PRO A 91 -11.71 -9.57 -19.64
CA PRO A 91 -12.99 -10.23 -19.41
C PRO A 91 -13.75 -10.57 -20.70
N PHE A 92 -13.12 -10.41 -21.87
CA PHE A 92 -13.63 -10.72 -23.20
C PHE A 92 -12.49 -11.28 -24.10
N PRO A 93 -12.80 -11.94 -25.22
CA PRO A 93 -11.78 -12.51 -26.10
C PRO A 93 -10.81 -11.45 -26.66
N ILE A 94 -9.51 -11.77 -26.71
CA ILE A 94 -8.49 -10.90 -27.30
C ILE A 94 -8.57 -10.95 -28.84
N ASP A 95 -9.37 -10.07 -29.44
CA ASP A 95 -9.57 -9.97 -30.90
C ASP A 95 -9.70 -8.49 -31.37
N PRO A 96 -8.66 -7.64 -31.19
CA PRO A 96 -8.77 -6.20 -31.43
C PRO A 96 -9.08 -5.85 -32.91
N PRO A 97 -10.07 -4.99 -33.17
CA PRO A 97 -10.70 -4.05 -32.26
C PRO A 97 -12.10 -4.51 -31.82
N HIS A 98 -12.42 -5.79 -31.99
CA HIS A 98 -13.76 -6.31 -31.86
C HIS A 98 -14.18 -6.44 -30.40
N VAL A 99 -15.47 -6.21 -30.14
CA VAL A 99 -16.07 -6.25 -28.80
C VAL A 99 -17.16 -7.33 -28.71
N PRO A 100 -17.49 -7.82 -27.51
CA PRO A 100 -18.56 -8.81 -27.36
C PRO A 100 -19.95 -8.24 -27.74
N ASP A 101 -20.85 -9.12 -28.20
CA ASP A 101 -22.27 -8.77 -28.45
C ASP A 101 -22.99 -8.37 -27.15
N ASP A 102 -22.70 -9.08 -26.06
CA ASP A 102 -23.12 -8.76 -24.69
C ASP A 102 -22.30 -7.57 -24.19
N ASN A 103 -22.74 -6.37 -24.56
CA ASN A 103 -22.07 -5.11 -24.26
C ASN A 103 -23.05 -4.14 -23.57
N PRO A 104 -23.07 -4.12 -22.23
CA PRO A 104 -23.92 -3.23 -21.46
C PRO A 104 -23.74 -1.78 -21.90
N THR A 105 -24.85 -1.14 -22.25
CA THR A 105 -24.88 0.19 -22.85
C THR A 105 -25.84 1.08 -22.07
N GLY A 106 -25.29 2.05 -21.34
CA GLY A 106 -26.03 3.02 -20.56
C GLY A 106 -26.49 4.19 -21.42
N GLU A 107 -27.78 4.52 -21.40
CA GLU A 107 -28.32 5.72 -22.03
C GLU A 107 -28.76 6.70 -20.96
N TYR A 108 -28.28 7.93 -21.09
CA TYR A 108 -28.44 9.01 -20.13
C TYR A 108 -29.17 10.18 -20.79
N ARG A 109 -30.10 10.81 -20.06
CA ARG A 109 -30.74 12.07 -20.50
C ARG A 109 -30.81 13.08 -19.35
N ARG A 110 -30.44 14.32 -19.65
CA ARG A 110 -30.47 15.45 -18.72
C ARG A 110 -31.11 16.66 -19.36
N ALA A 111 -32.25 17.05 -18.83
CA ALA A 111 -32.81 18.37 -19.11
C ALA A 111 -32.19 19.39 -18.15
N PHE A 112 -31.76 20.52 -18.68
CA PHE A 112 -31.23 21.63 -17.89
C PHE A 112 -31.70 22.97 -18.47
N ASP A 113 -31.83 23.98 -17.62
CA ASP A 113 -32.18 25.34 -18.04
C ASP A 113 -30.91 26.19 -18.08
N LEU A 114 -30.71 26.87 -19.21
CA LEU A 114 -29.64 27.84 -19.36
C LEU A 114 -30.01 29.11 -18.57
N PRO A 115 -29.14 29.62 -17.66
CA PRO A 115 -29.42 30.84 -16.92
C PRO A 115 -29.69 32.03 -17.84
N GLU A 116 -30.60 32.93 -17.47
CA GLU A 116 -30.89 34.14 -18.25
C GLU A 116 -29.65 35.04 -18.44
N SER A 117 -28.68 34.94 -17.53
CA SER A 117 -27.41 35.66 -17.57
C SER A 117 -26.31 34.97 -18.39
N TRP A 118 -26.60 33.82 -19.01
CA TRP A 118 -25.62 33.09 -19.81
C TRP A 118 -25.24 33.90 -21.06
N PRO A 119 -23.95 34.06 -21.38
CA PRO A 119 -23.52 34.87 -22.51
C PRO A 119 -23.86 34.18 -23.84
N GLU A 120 -24.28 34.98 -24.83
CA GLU A 120 -24.31 34.51 -26.21
C GLU A 120 -22.88 34.29 -26.71
N GLY A 121 -22.65 33.22 -27.46
CA GLY A 121 -21.35 32.95 -28.09
C GLY A 121 -20.88 31.50 -27.98
N PRO A 122 -19.59 31.27 -28.22
CA PRO A 122 -18.99 29.95 -28.12
C PRO A 122 -19.10 29.39 -26.69
N ALA A 123 -19.36 28.09 -26.60
CA ALA A 123 -19.39 27.35 -25.35
C ALA A 123 -18.99 25.91 -25.62
N VAL A 124 -18.43 25.24 -24.63
CA VAL A 124 -18.05 23.83 -24.69
C VAL A 124 -18.75 23.02 -23.60
N LEU A 125 -19.15 21.80 -23.93
CA LEU A 125 -19.58 20.80 -22.98
C LEU A 125 -18.39 19.91 -22.63
N ARG A 126 -17.98 19.92 -21.36
CA ARG A 126 -16.81 19.20 -20.85
C ARG A 126 -17.24 18.00 -20.02
N PHE A 127 -16.70 16.83 -20.36
CA PHE A 127 -16.77 15.62 -19.56
C PHE A 127 -15.38 15.36 -18.96
N GLU A 128 -15.28 15.17 -17.65
CA GLU A 128 -14.00 14.93 -16.98
C GLU A 128 -13.54 13.46 -17.03
N GLY A 129 -14.46 12.51 -17.27
CA GLY A 129 -14.16 11.08 -17.32
C GLY A 129 -15.42 10.22 -17.53
N VAL A 130 -15.37 9.34 -18.54
CA VAL A 130 -16.48 8.45 -18.93
C VAL A 130 -15.91 7.11 -19.37
N ASP A 131 -16.33 6.03 -18.73
CA ASP A 131 -15.83 4.68 -19.00
C ASP A 131 -16.82 3.86 -19.86
N SER A 132 -16.48 3.34 -21.06
CA SER A 132 -15.19 3.47 -21.77
C SER A 132 -15.24 4.20 -23.12
N CYS A 133 -16.40 4.17 -23.79
CA CYS A 133 -16.64 4.89 -25.03
C CYS A 133 -18.05 5.44 -25.05
N TYR A 134 -18.23 6.69 -25.48
CA TYR A 134 -19.53 7.33 -25.44
C TYR A 134 -19.76 8.30 -26.59
N ALA A 135 -21.04 8.46 -26.95
CA ALA A 135 -21.51 9.43 -27.94
C ALA A 135 -22.48 10.42 -27.30
N VAL A 136 -22.48 11.66 -27.82
CA VAL A 136 -23.16 12.80 -27.19
C VAL A 136 -24.06 13.53 -28.18
N TRP A 137 -25.25 13.88 -27.71
CA TRP A 137 -26.20 14.72 -28.42
C TRP A 137 -26.68 15.87 -27.55
N LEU A 138 -26.80 17.06 -28.13
CA LEU A 138 -27.44 18.22 -27.51
C LEU A 138 -28.63 18.66 -28.36
N ASN A 139 -29.80 18.73 -27.76
CA ASN A 139 -31.04 19.13 -28.44
C ASN A 139 -31.31 18.31 -29.72
N GLY A 140 -31.02 16.99 -29.68
CA GLY A 140 -31.15 16.09 -30.82
C GLY A 140 -30.05 16.19 -31.90
N HIS A 141 -29.08 17.09 -31.73
CA HIS A 141 -27.93 17.21 -32.63
C HIS A 141 -26.75 16.39 -32.10
N GLU A 142 -26.20 15.50 -32.93
CA GLU A 142 -25.00 14.74 -32.60
C GLU A 142 -23.78 15.67 -32.54
N LEU A 143 -23.05 15.62 -31.44
CA LEU A 143 -21.81 16.38 -31.25
C LEU A 143 -20.60 15.54 -31.68
N GLY A 144 -20.62 14.25 -31.37
CA GLY A 144 -19.53 13.33 -31.65
C GLY A 144 -19.42 12.22 -30.61
N HIS A 145 -18.23 11.64 -30.49
CA HIS A 145 -17.92 10.56 -29.57
C HIS A 145 -16.52 10.71 -28.96
N ALA A 146 -16.29 10.11 -27.79
CA ALA A 146 -14.97 10.08 -27.16
C ALA A 146 -14.63 8.74 -26.50
N THR A 147 -13.33 8.50 -26.36
CA THR A 147 -12.68 7.38 -25.67
C THR A 147 -11.60 7.90 -24.71
N GLY A 148 -10.91 7.02 -23.98
CA GLY A 148 -9.89 7.41 -23.00
C GLY A 148 -10.56 7.74 -21.68
N SER A 149 -10.90 6.69 -20.93
CA SER A 149 -11.89 6.75 -19.86
C SER A 149 -11.59 7.78 -18.79
N ARG A 150 -10.31 7.96 -18.46
CA ARG A 150 -9.85 8.86 -17.39
C ARG A 150 -9.36 10.21 -17.92
N LEU A 151 -9.59 10.49 -19.21
CA LEU A 151 -9.15 11.69 -19.89
C LEU A 151 -10.35 12.59 -20.19
N PRO A 152 -10.23 13.92 -20.01
CA PRO A 152 -11.32 14.82 -20.32
C PRO A 152 -11.54 14.96 -21.82
N SER A 153 -12.74 15.37 -22.21
CA SER A 153 -13.08 15.72 -23.59
C SER A 153 -14.12 16.83 -23.62
N GLU A 154 -13.98 17.73 -24.58
CA GLU A 154 -14.81 18.92 -24.74
C GLU A 154 -15.47 18.93 -26.12
N PHE A 155 -16.74 19.33 -26.20
CA PHE A 155 -17.50 19.43 -27.45
C PHE A 155 -18.02 20.85 -27.63
N GLU A 156 -17.83 21.46 -28.80
CA GLU A 156 -18.42 22.77 -29.10
C GLU A 156 -19.96 22.68 -29.14
N VAL A 157 -20.64 23.53 -28.36
CA VAL A 157 -22.10 23.52 -28.23
C VAL A 157 -22.75 24.90 -28.37
N GLY A 158 -21.96 25.97 -28.46
CA GLY A 158 -22.45 27.36 -28.41
C GLY A 158 -23.60 27.64 -29.39
N ALA A 159 -23.48 27.20 -30.65
CA ALA A 159 -24.50 27.39 -31.68
C ALA A 159 -25.78 26.55 -31.50
N LEU A 160 -25.75 25.54 -30.63
CA LEU A 160 -26.85 24.61 -30.38
C LEU A 160 -27.62 24.92 -29.09
N LEU A 161 -27.03 25.73 -28.19
CA LEU A 161 -27.66 26.17 -26.96
C LEU A 161 -28.87 27.05 -27.23
N ARG A 162 -29.92 26.87 -26.42
CA ARG A 162 -31.14 27.67 -26.48
C ARG A 162 -31.38 28.36 -25.13
N PRO A 163 -31.92 29.59 -25.10
CA PRO A 163 -32.40 30.18 -23.86
C PRO A 163 -33.46 29.27 -23.20
N GLY A 164 -33.36 29.08 -21.88
CA GLY A 164 -34.21 28.15 -21.15
C GLY A 164 -33.81 26.69 -21.36
N ARG A 165 -34.79 25.82 -21.65
CA ARG A 165 -34.62 24.37 -21.60
C ARG A 165 -33.75 23.83 -22.74
N ASN A 166 -32.75 23.02 -22.38
CA ASN A 166 -31.92 22.20 -23.25
C ASN A 166 -31.98 20.73 -22.80
N VAL A 167 -31.71 19.80 -23.72
CA VAL A 167 -31.68 18.36 -23.44
C VAL A 167 -30.36 17.79 -23.92
N LEU A 168 -29.57 17.29 -22.98
CA LEU A 168 -28.36 16.52 -23.21
C LEU A 168 -28.71 15.02 -23.18
N ALA A 169 -28.26 14.28 -24.18
CA ALA A 169 -28.37 12.83 -24.23
C ALA A 169 -26.98 12.21 -24.46
N VAL A 170 -26.66 11.15 -23.73
CA VAL A 170 -25.36 10.47 -23.80
C VAL A 170 -25.60 8.97 -23.85
N ARG A 171 -24.88 8.28 -24.74
CA ARG A 171 -24.84 6.80 -24.77
C ARG A 171 -23.43 6.36 -24.44
N VAL A 172 -23.30 5.54 -23.40
CA VAL A 172 -22.02 5.01 -22.88
C VAL A 172 -22.00 3.50 -23.06
N HIS A 173 -20.91 2.97 -23.61
CA HIS A 173 -20.68 1.55 -23.79
C HIS A 173 -19.61 1.06 -22.82
N GLN A 174 -19.85 -0.08 -22.19
CA GLN A 174 -18.88 -0.72 -21.30
C GLN A 174 -17.64 -1.17 -22.08
N TRP A 175 -17.85 -1.92 -23.16
CA TRP A 175 -16.77 -2.44 -23.99
C TRP A 175 -16.62 -1.65 -25.28
N SER A 176 -15.39 -1.29 -25.63
CA SER A 176 -15.04 -0.63 -26.88
C SER A 176 -13.65 -1.08 -27.34
N ALA A 177 -13.23 -0.66 -28.53
CA ALA A 177 -11.84 -0.78 -28.95
C ALA A 177 -10.87 -0.16 -27.90
N ALA A 178 -11.28 0.89 -27.21
CA ALA A 178 -10.47 1.53 -26.17
C ALA A 178 -10.26 0.65 -24.93
N SER A 179 -11.12 -0.35 -24.67
CA SER A 179 -10.95 -1.30 -23.56
C SER A 179 -9.67 -2.13 -23.70
N TYR A 180 -9.18 -2.36 -24.93
CA TYR A 180 -7.88 -3.01 -25.17
C TYR A 180 -6.67 -2.14 -24.76
N LEU A 181 -6.89 -0.87 -24.42
CA LEU A 181 -5.87 0.08 -23.96
C LEU A 181 -6.01 0.41 -22.48
N GLU A 182 -6.96 -0.23 -21.78
CA GLU A 182 -7.37 0.11 -20.42
C GLU A 182 -7.52 -1.16 -19.56
N ASP A 183 -6.52 -2.04 -19.65
CA ASP A 183 -6.45 -3.32 -18.95
C ASP A 183 -5.71 -3.23 -17.62
N GLN A 184 -5.95 -2.16 -16.87
CA GLN A 184 -5.35 -1.96 -15.54
C GLN A 184 -5.84 -3.03 -14.56
N ASP A 185 -4.97 -3.43 -13.62
CA ASP A 185 -5.31 -4.28 -12.47
C ASP A 185 -6.28 -3.55 -11.51
N MET A 186 -7.57 -3.55 -11.85
CA MET A 186 -8.63 -2.89 -11.10
C MET A 186 -10.02 -3.41 -11.49
N TRP A 187 -11.06 -2.88 -10.86
CA TRP A 187 -12.43 -3.18 -11.25
C TRP A 187 -12.83 -2.57 -12.61
N TRP A 188 -13.48 -3.37 -13.45
CA TRP A 188 -14.25 -2.91 -14.60
C TRP A 188 -15.58 -2.29 -14.13
N LEU A 189 -15.64 -0.96 -14.15
CA LEU A 189 -16.77 -0.15 -13.69
C LEU A 189 -17.06 0.95 -14.70
N SER A 190 -18.26 0.99 -15.25
CA SER A 190 -18.58 1.86 -16.38
C SER A 190 -19.63 2.92 -16.01
N GLY A 191 -19.60 4.02 -16.76
CA GLY A 191 -20.47 5.17 -16.52
C GLY A 191 -19.77 6.51 -16.67
N ILE A 192 -20.55 7.59 -16.54
CA ILE A 192 -20.03 8.94 -16.43
C ILE A 192 -19.58 9.11 -14.97
N PHE A 193 -18.30 8.83 -14.69
CA PHE A 193 -17.78 8.69 -13.33
C PHE A 193 -16.99 9.92 -12.82
N ARG A 194 -16.82 10.95 -13.66
CA ARG A 194 -16.40 12.30 -13.24
C ARG A 194 -17.36 13.35 -13.80
N GLY A 195 -17.31 14.55 -13.24
CA GLY A 195 -18.32 15.58 -13.47
C GLY A 195 -18.48 16.05 -14.92
N VAL A 196 -19.63 16.64 -15.21
CA VAL A 196 -20.02 17.20 -16.51
C VAL A 196 -20.34 18.68 -16.37
N ARG A 197 -19.69 19.52 -17.17
CA ARG A 197 -19.84 20.99 -17.07
C ARG A 197 -20.06 21.63 -18.42
N LEU A 198 -20.95 22.61 -18.48
CA LEU A 198 -21.04 23.54 -19.59
C LEU A 198 -20.18 24.76 -19.28
N LEU A 199 -19.28 25.14 -20.19
CA LEU A 199 -18.36 26.26 -20.02
C LEU A 199 -18.58 27.27 -21.14
N ALA A 200 -18.86 28.52 -20.80
CA ALA A 200 -18.82 29.61 -21.77
C ALA A 200 -17.37 29.87 -22.20
N CYS A 201 -17.17 30.25 -23.46
CA CYS A 201 -15.86 30.60 -23.98
C CYS A 201 -15.90 32.04 -24.51
N PRO A 202 -15.65 33.05 -23.64
CA PRO A 202 -15.75 34.45 -24.00
C PRO A 202 -14.88 34.83 -25.20
N ASP A 203 -15.36 35.78 -26.01
CA ASP A 203 -14.57 36.38 -27.07
C ASP A 203 -13.30 37.03 -26.49
N ARG A 204 -12.13 36.67 -27.02
CA ARG A 204 -10.81 37.08 -26.49
C ARG A 204 -10.60 36.65 -25.03
N GLY A 205 -11.17 35.51 -24.64
CA GLY A 205 -10.82 34.77 -23.43
C GLY A 205 -9.61 33.85 -23.62
N VAL A 206 -9.41 32.96 -22.66
CA VAL A 206 -8.32 31.98 -22.58
C VAL A 206 -8.83 30.63 -23.10
N ARG A 207 -8.27 30.18 -24.22
CA ARG A 207 -8.55 28.83 -24.75
C ARG A 207 -7.69 27.78 -24.05
N ASP A 208 -6.39 28.01 -23.98
CA ASP A 208 -5.44 27.24 -23.20
C ASP A 208 -4.42 28.19 -22.54
N LEU A 209 -3.74 27.71 -21.51
CA LEU A 209 -2.63 28.40 -20.87
C LEU A 209 -1.54 27.44 -20.40
N GLU A 210 -0.30 27.92 -20.44
CA GLU A 210 0.85 27.18 -19.93
C GLU A 210 1.67 28.06 -18.99
N VAL A 211 1.89 27.58 -17.77
CA VAL A 211 2.73 28.22 -16.75
C VAL A 211 4.06 27.49 -16.68
N ARG A 212 5.15 28.19 -16.98
CA ARG A 212 6.53 27.73 -16.82
C ARG A 212 7.20 28.55 -15.73
N ALA A 213 7.54 27.90 -14.62
CA ALA A 213 8.13 28.54 -13.45
C ALA A 213 9.41 27.80 -13.02
N SER A 214 10.55 28.18 -13.60
CA SER A 214 11.84 27.56 -13.27
C SER A 214 12.50 28.25 -12.09
N TYR A 215 13.26 27.48 -11.32
CA TYR A 215 14.07 27.97 -10.20
C TYR A 215 15.56 27.72 -10.47
N ASP A 216 16.38 28.75 -10.28
CA ASP A 216 17.84 28.64 -10.27
C ASP A 216 18.36 28.52 -8.84
N HIS A 217 18.75 27.31 -8.46
CA HIS A 217 19.26 27.00 -7.14
C HIS A 217 20.62 27.63 -6.80
N THR A 218 21.33 28.19 -7.79
CA THR A 218 22.63 28.84 -7.57
C THR A 218 22.48 30.31 -7.22
N SER A 219 21.51 31.00 -7.83
CA SER A 219 21.24 32.42 -7.62
C SER A 219 20.05 32.70 -6.70
N GLY A 220 19.15 31.72 -6.53
CA GLY A 220 17.91 31.85 -5.76
C GLY A 220 16.79 32.60 -6.50
N THR A 221 16.96 32.86 -7.80
CA THR A 221 15.95 33.54 -8.63
C THR A 221 15.03 32.54 -9.34
N GLY A 222 13.86 33.02 -9.76
CA GLY A 222 12.92 32.28 -10.59
C GLY A 222 12.74 32.94 -11.95
N VAL A 223 12.33 32.16 -12.95
CA VAL A 223 11.85 32.67 -14.24
C VAL A 223 10.42 32.21 -14.44
N LEU A 224 9.50 33.16 -14.56
CA LEU A 224 8.09 32.91 -14.83
C LEU A 224 7.77 33.29 -16.29
N ARG A 225 7.14 32.36 -17.00
CA ARG A 225 6.52 32.59 -18.30
C ARG A 225 5.13 31.99 -18.31
N VAL A 226 4.15 32.79 -18.74
CA VAL A 226 2.78 32.33 -18.97
C VAL A 226 2.47 32.50 -20.45
N ASP A 227 2.26 31.39 -21.14
CA ASP A 227 1.85 31.36 -22.55
C ASP A 227 0.33 31.17 -22.65
N THR A 228 -0.29 31.87 -23.58
CA THR A 228 -1.72 31.75 -23.93
C THR A 228 -1.90 32.31 -25.35
N GLU A 229 -2.91 31.82 -26.08
CA GLU A 229 -3.17 32.25 -27.45
C GLU A 229 -3.63 33.72 -27.53
N THR A 230 -4.46 34.14 -26.59
CA THR A 230 -4.95 35.51 -26.50
C THR A 230 -3.97 36.32 -25.65
N PRO A 231 -3.34 37.39 -26.18
CA PRO A 231 -2.45 38.22 -25.39
C PRO A 231 -3.14 38.75 -24.14
N GLY A 232 -2.51 38.50 -22.99
CA GLY A 232 -3.00 38.88 -21.68
C GLY A 232 -1.93 39.54 -20.82
N LEU A 233 -2.33 39.86 -19.59
CA LEU A 233 -1.51 40.47 -18.55
C LEU A 233 -1.45 39.54 -17.34
N VAL A 234 -0.25 39.28 -16.85
CA VAL A 234 0.02 38.43 -15.69
C VAL A 234 0.37 39.31 -14.51
N THR A 235 -0.34 39.11 -13.40
CA THR A 235 -0.06 39.81 -12.14
C THR A 235 0.16 38.78 -11.04
N VAL A 236 1.33 38.84 -10.39
CA VAL A 236 1.70 38.03 -9.22
C VAL A 236 2.23 39.00 -8.15
N PRO A 237 1.35 39.53 -7.27
CA PRO A 237 1.68 40.66 -6.42
C PRO A 237 2.89 40.45 -5.51
N GLU A 238 3.03 39.25 -4.95
CA GLU A 238 4.13 38.93 -4.03
C GLU A 238 5.51 38.91 -4.72
N LEU A 239 5.54 38.63 -6.02
CA LEU A 239 6.76 38.69 -6.83
C LEU A 239 7.06 40.10 -7.36
N GLY A 240 6.19 41.08 -7.07
CA GLY A 240 6.26 42.42 -7.66
C GLY A 240 5.96 42.46 -9.16
N LEU A 241 5.37 41.38 -9.70
CA LEU A 241 5.00 41.29 -11.11
C LEU A 241 3.59 41.86 -11.29
N VAL A 242 3.47 42.95 -12.05
CA VAL A 242 2.19 43.64 -12.29
C VAL A 242 2.03 43.90 -13.77
N ASP A 243 0.89 43.47 -14.33
CA ASP A 243 0.52 43.64 -15.73
C ASP A 243 1.64 43.21 -16.72
N ALA A 244 2.32 42.12 -16.39
CA ALA A 244 3.40 41.59 -17.21
C ALA A 244 2.86 40.88 -18.45
N ALA A 245 3.49 41.08 -19.61
CA ALA A 245 3.01 40.49 -20.85
C ALA A 245 3.11 38.96 -20.83
N THR A 246 2.09 38.27 -21.36
CA THR A 246 2.16 36.84 -21.68
C THR A 246 3.17 36.56 -22.80
N GLY A 247 3.72 35.34 -22.86
CA GLY A 247 4.61 34.89 -23.92
C GLY A 247 6.06 35.37 -23.83
N THR A 248 6.44 36.01 -22.73
CA THR A 248 7.82 36.44 -22.44
C THR A 248 8.29 35.90 -21.10
N ASP A 249 9.60 35.68 -20.99
CA ASP A 249 10.24 35.27 -19.74
C ASP A 249 10.37 36.49 -18.79
N HIS A 250 9.96 36.31 -17.54
CA HIS A 250 10.10 37.31 -16.47
C HIS A 250 10.99 36.77 -15.36
N GLU A 251 12.17 37.34 -15.21
CA GLU A 251 13.04 37.06 -14.06
C GLU A 251 12.44 37.70 -12.80
N VAL A 252 12.27 36.89 -11.76
CA VAL A 252 11.70 37.28 -10.47
C VAL A 252 12.60 36.79 -9.33
N GLY A 253 12.56 37.47 -8.19
CA GLY A 253 13.12 36.93 -6.96
C GLY A 253 14.04 37.88 -6.17
N PRO A 254 14.65 37.38 -5.08
CA PRO A 254 14.74 35.96 -4.70
C PRO A 254 13.36 35.30 -4.45
N VAL A 255 13.20 34.04 -4.84
CA VAL A 255 11.97 33.25 -4.65
C VAL A 255 12.21 32.06 -3.73
N GLU A 256 11.18 31.63 -3.02
CA GLU A 256 11.15 30.38 -2.29
C GLU A 256 10.72 29.26 -3.26
N PRO A 257 11.55 28.23 -3.48
CA PRO A 257 11.23 27.19 -4.43
C PRO A 257 10.16 26.23 -3.90
N TRP A 258 9.34 25.70 -4.81
CA TRP A 258 8.38 24.64 -4.51
C TRP A 258 9.10 23.28 -4.33
N SER A 259 8.69 22.52 -3.32
CA SER A 259 9.06 21.13 -3.10
C SER A 259 7.99 20.38 -2.31
N ALA A 260 8.02 19.04 -2.28
CA ALA A 260 7.11 18.27 -1.43
C ALA A 260 7.26 18.53 0.08
N GLU A 261 8.42 19.04 0.52
CA GLU A 261 8.66 19.43 1.92
C GLU A 261 8.18 20.86 2.22
N VAL A 262 8.34 21.77 1.26
CA VAL A 262 7.92 23.18 1.33
C VAL A 262 7.13 23.51 0.06
N PRO A 263 5.80 23.28 0.04
CA PRO A 263 4.96 23.43 -1.15
C PRO A 263 4.59 24.90 -1.41
N ARG A 264 5.59 25.75 -1.66
CA ARG A 264 5.39 27.19 -1.84
C ARG A 264 4.67 27.52 -3.15
N LEU A 265 3.45 28.08 -3.07
CA LEU A 265 2.64 28.52 -4.22
C LEU A 265 2.36 30.03 -4.21
N TYR A 266 2.80 30.76 -5.22
CA TYR A 266 2.54 32.19 -5.38
C TYR A 266 1.21 32.42 -6.09
N ASP A 267 0.28 33.09 -5.44
CA ASP A 267 -1.02 33.44 -6.03
C ASP A 267 -0.89 34.60 -7.01
N GLY A 268 -1.54 34.45 -8.17
CA GLY A 268 -1.60 35.47 -9.19
C GLY A 268 -2.83 35.33 -10.09
N GLU A 269 -2.83 36.09 -11.17
CA GLU A 269 -3.89 36.05 -12.18
C GLU A 269 -3.34 36.31 -13.58
N LEU A 270 -3.96 35.66 -14.57
CA LEU A 270 -3.89 35.99 -15.97
C LEU A 270 -5.17 36.73 -16.35
N VAL A 271 -5.04 37.93 -16.89
CA VAL A 271 -6.16 38.76 -17.35
C VAL A 271 -6.05 38.97 -18.86
N THR A 272 -7.03 38.46 -19.60
CA THR A 272 -7.26 38.77 -21.01
C THR A 272 -8.40 39.80 -21.13
N PRO A 273 -8.67 40.36 -22.33
CA PRO A 273 -9.82 41.24 -22.50
C PRO A 273 -11.18 40.59 -22.22
N GLY A 274 -11.28 39.25 -22.29
CA GLY A 274 -12.53 38.51 -22.15
C GLY A 274 -12.65 37.65 -20.89
N GLU A 275 -11.55 37.35 -20.21
CA GLU A 275 -11.52 36.33 -19.15
C GLU A 275 -10.36 36.55 -18.17
N ARG A 276 -10.58 36.20 -16.89
CA ARG A 276 -9.60 36.21 -15.81
C ARG A 276 -9.43 34.80 -15.28
N VAL A 277 -8.18 34.35 -15.21
CA VAL A 277 -7.79 33.02 -14.74
C VAL A 277 -6.90 33.16 -13.50
N PRO A 278 -7.29 32.63 -12.32
CA PRO A 278 -6.39 32.54 -11.18
C PRO A 278 -5.20 31.62 -11.50
N LEU A 279 -4.01 32.02 -11.05
CA LEU A 279 -2.78 31.25 -11.19
C LEU A 279 -2.23 30.90 -9.81
N ARG A 280 -1.72 29.68 -9.67
CA ARG A 280 -0.88 29.26 -8.54
C ARG A 280 0.47 28.84 -9.09
N VAL A 281 1.51 29.56 -8.74
CA VAL A 281 2.84 29.39 -9.33
C VAL A 281 3.80 28.77 -8.32
N GLY A 282 4.26 27.55 -8.57
CA GLY A 282 5.34 26.91 -7.81
C GLY A 282 6.64 26.89 -8.60
N PHE A 283 7.67 27.61 -8.13
CA PHE A 283 8.97 27.67 -8.82
C PHE A 283 9.80 26.42 -8.54
N ARG A 284 10.04 25.60 -9.56
CA ARG A 284 10.91 24.42 -9.44
C ARG A 284 11.50 23.99 -10.77
N THR A 285 12.71 23.47 -10.74
CA THR A 285 13.40 22.93 -11.92
C THR A 285 13.70 21.46 -11.73
N VAL A 286 13.22 20.61 -12.64
CA VAL A 286 13.52 19.17 -12.69
C VAL A 286 14.64 18.94 -13.70
N GLU A 287 15.61 18.10 -13.35
CA GLU A 287 16.68 17.70 -14.27
C GLU A 287 17.09 16.24 -14.04
N VAL A 288 17.50 15.56 -15.11
CA VAL A 288 18.25 14.31 -15.01
C VAL A 288 19.70 14.63 -15.35
N SER A 289 20.58 14.56 -14.36
CA SER A 289 22.00 14.87 -14.55
C SER A 289 22.91 14.01 -13.68
N GLY A 290 23.95 13.45 -14.30
CA GLY A 290 24.93 12.60 -13.62
C GLY A 290 24.34 11.32 -13.01
N GLY A 291 23.37 10.69 -13.67
CA GLY A 291 22.71 9.48 -13.17
C GLY A 291 21.69 9.73 -12.05
N LEU A 292 21.21 10.97 -11.88
CA LEU A 292 20.34 11.38 -10.79
C LEU A 292 19.19 12.24 -11.32
N LEU A 293 17.97 11.94 -10.89
CA LEU A 293 16.81 12.83 -10.94
C LEU A 293 16.95 13.86 -9.82
N ARG A 294 16.96 15.14 -10.18
CA ARG A 294 17.11 16.25 -9.25
C ARG A 294 15.96 17.21 -9.38
N VAL A 295 15.62 17.83 -8.25
CA VAL A 295 14.77 19.02 -8.22
C VAL A 295 15.51 20.11 -7.48
N ASN A 296 15.54 21.31 -8.06
CA ASN A 296 16.20 22.48 -7.47
C ASN A 296 17.69 22.21 -7.12
N GLY A 297 18.37 21.45 -7.99
CA GLY A 297 19.78 21.07 -7.86
C GLY A 297 20.07 19.91 -6.90
N ARG A 298 19.08 19.40 -6.16
CA ARG A 298 19.24 18.34 -5.16
C ARG A 298 18.71 16.99 -5.68
N PRO A 299 19.42 15.87 -5.48
CA PRO A 299 18.90 14.54 -5.83
C PRO A 299 17.67 14.19 -5.01
N LEU A 300 16.66 13.63 -5.68
CA LEU A 300 15.46 13.16 -4.99
C LEU A 300 15.69 11.83 -4.25
N LEU A 301 14.98 11.70 -3.13
CA LEU A 301 14.68 10.45 -2.45
C LEU A 301 13.15 10.29 -2.48
N LEU A 302 12.66 9.39 -3.33
CA LEU A 302 11.24 9.10 -3.51
C LEU A 302 10.78 8.10 -2.45
N ARG A 303 9.85 8.54 -1.61
CA ARG A 303 9.14 7.75 -0.60
C ARG A 303 7.70 7.66 -1.06
N GLY A 304 7.48 6.83 -2.07
CA GLY A 304 6.29 6.85 -2.88
C GLY A 304 5.29 5.74 -2.57
N VAL A 305 4.06 5.93 -3.04
CA VAL A 305 3.01 4.91 -3.16
C VAL A 305 2.33 5.02 -4.52
N ASN A 306 1.88 3.89 -5.06
CA ASN A 306 0.94 3.84 -6.18
C ASN A 306 -0.47 4.11 -5.66
N ARG A 307 -1.24 4.95 -6.36
CA ARG A 307 -2.60 5.32 -5.97
C ARG A 307 -3.56 5.20 -7.14
N HIS A 308 -4.44 4.21 -7.05
CA HIS A 308 -5.72 4.22 -7.75
C HIS A 308 -6.74 5.16 -7.08
N GLU A 309 -7.71 5.64 -7.85
CA GLU A 309 -8.89 6.34 -7.32
C GLU A 309 -9.91 5.33 -6.82
N TRP A 310 -10.10 5.25 -5.50
CA TRP A 310 -11.03 4.29 -4.93
C TRP A 310 -11.87 4.81 -3.77
N ASP A 311 -13.14 4.44 -3.78
CA ASP A 311 -14.08 4.52 -2.68
C ASP A 311 -14.94 3.25 -2.67
N PRO A 312 -15.13 2.58 -1.52
CA PRO A 312 -15.78 1.27 -1.47
C PRO A 312 -17.28 1.32 -1.82
N ASP A 313 -17.88 2.52 -1.82
CA ASP A 313 -19.29 2.75 -2.11
C ASP A 313 -19.48 3.46 -3.47
N ARG A 314 -18.44 4.13 -4.00
CA ARG A 314 -18.50 4.95 -5.24
C ARG A 314 -17.54 4.53 -6.34
N GLY A 315 -16.67 3.54 -6.12
CA GLY A 315 -15.65 3.12 -7.08
C GLY A 315 -14.67 4.27 -7.37
N ARG A 316 -14.45 4.59 -8.66
CA ARG A 316 -13.57 5.70 -9.07
C ARG A 316 -14.23 7.09 -9.01
N ALA A 317 -15.52 7.18 -8.70
CA ALA A 317 -16.22 8.47 -8.51
C ALA A 317 -15.92 9.08 -7.11
N VAL A 318 -14.63 9.28 -6.83
CA VAL A 318 -14.12 9.80 -5.56
C VAL A 318 -14.48 11.27 -5.36
N THR A 319 -14.67 11.67 -4.10
CA THR A 319 -14.96 13.07 -3.74
C THR A 319 -13.68 13.86 -3.49
N TRP A 320 -13.81 15.19 -3.45
CA TRP A 320 -12.71 16.06 -3.03
C TRP A 320 -12.23 15.71 -1.60
N GLU A 321 -13.16 15.43 -0.68
CA GLU A 321 -12.84 15.05 0.69
C GLU A 321 -12.08 13.72 0.74
N THR A 322 -12.50 12.75 -0.08
CA THR A 322 -11.83 11.46 -0.26
C THR A 322 -10.38 11.65 -0.74
N MET A 323 -10.19 12.45 -1.80
CA MET A 323 -8.87 12.76 -2.34
C MET A 323 -7.98 13.49 -1.33
N ARG A 324 -8.54 14.46 -0.60
CA ARG A 324 -7.81 15.19 0.42
C ARG A 324 -7.37 14.27 1.56
N GLU A 325 -8.25 13.41 2.06
CA GLU A 325 -7.87 12.50 3.16
C GLU A 325 -6.76 11.55 2.73
N ASP A 326 -6.75 11.07 1.48
CA ASP A 326 -5.63 10.26 0.97
C ASP A 326 -4.30 11.03 1.07
N VAL A 327 -4.25 12.28 0.58
CA VAL A 327 -3.03 13.11 0.66
C VAL A 327 -2.63 13.39 2.11
N LEU A 328 -3.58 13.70 2.99
CA LEU A 328 -3.31 13.93 4.41
C LEU A 328 -2.73 12.68 5.09
N LEU A 329 -3.32 11.50 4.85
CA LEU A 329 -2.82 10.24 5.37
C LEU A 329 -1.42 9.91 4.84
N MET A 330 -1.15 10.14 3.55
CA MET A 330 0.19 9.99 2.97
C MET A 330 1.21 10.84 3.74
N LYS A 331 0.93 12.14 3.92
CA LYS A 331 1.82 13.06 4.64
C LYS A 331 2.05 12.67 6.09
N ARG A 332 1.00 12.24 6.80
CA ARG A 332 1.06 11.74 8.19
C ARG A 332 1.87 10.44 8.32
N HIS A 333 2.13 9.74 7.22
CA HIS A 333 2.90 8.49 7.20
C HIS A 333 4.20 8.62 6.41
N ASN A 334 4.77 9.83 6.37
CA ASN A 334 6.07 10.15 5.79
C ASN A 334 6.21 9.87 4.27
N VAL A 335 5.09 9.68 3.56
CA VAL A 335 5.06 9.60 2.09
C VAL A 335 5.30 10.99 1.52
N ASN A 336 6.16 11.09 0.50
CA ASN A 336 6.49 12.35 -0.16
C ASN A 336 6.25 12.32 -1.68
N ALA A 337 5.84 11.18 -2.23
CA ALA A 337 5.60 11.00 -3.66
C ALA A 337 4.40 10.10 -3.91
N VAL A 338 3.75 10.28 -5.05
CA VAL A 338 2.64 9.43 -5.52
C VAL A 338 2.79 9.18 -7.02
N ARG A 339 2.50 7.95 -7.44
CA ARG A 339 2.28 7.60 -8.84
C ARG A 339 0.80 7.38 -9.07
N THR A 340 0.25 7.98 -10.12
CA THR A 340 -1.17 7.90 -10.46
C THR A 340 -1.45 6.63 -11.27
N SER A 341 -1.32 5.47 -10.62
CA SER A 341 -1.48 4.16 -11.26
C SER A 341 -2.93 3.94 -11.75
N HIS A 342 -3.18 3.61 -13.01
CA HIS A 342 -2.33 3.78 -14.20
C HIS A 342 -3.01 4.68 -15.22
N TYR A 343 -3.37 5.87 -14.75
CA TYR A 343 -4.12 6.86 -15.50
C TYR A 343 -4.10 8.21 -14.78
N PRO A 344 -4.38 9.32 -15.49
CA PRO A 344 -4.38 10.62 -14.85
C PRO A 344 -5.53 10.70 -13.82
N PRO A 345 -5.28 11.24 -12.61
CA PRO A 345 -6.27 11.30 -11.55
C PRO A 345 -7.33 12.37 -11.88
N HIS A 346 -8.36 12.54 -11.03
CA HIS A 346 -9.20 13.72 -11.09
C HIS A 346 -8.31 14.98 -10.92
N PRO A 347 -8.51 16.06 -11.71
CA PRO A 347 -7.62 17.23 -11.69
C PRO A 347 -7.44 17.86 -10.31
N ASP A 348 -8.48 17.90 -9.48
CA ASP A 348 -8.41 18.40 -8.10
C ASP A 348 -7.42 17.63 -7.20
N PHE A 349 -7.05 16.39 -7.54
CA PHE A 349 -6.03 15.66 -6.81
C PHE A 349 -4.64 16.31 -6.98
N LEU A 350 -4.32 16.79 -8.19
CA LEU A 350 -3.04 17.46 -8.45
C LEU A 350 -2.97 18.83 -7.77
N ASP A 351 -4.11 19.53 -7.65
CA ASP A 351 -4.24 20.72 -6.83
C ASP A 351 -3.89 20.46 -5.36
N LEU A 352 -4.36 19.34 -4.80
CA LEU A 352 -4.04 18.91 -3.45
C LEU A 352 -2.56 18.53 -3.31
N CYS A 353 -1.97 17.87 -4.31
CA CYS A 353 -0.54 17.56 -4.33
C CYS A 353 0.34 18.82 -4.38
N ASP A 354 -0.08 19.84 -5.13
CA ASP A 354 0.60 21.13 -5.19
C ASP A 354 0.53 21.88 -3.85
N GLU A 355 -0.63 21.88 -3.19
CA GLU A 355 -0.89 22.59 -1.92
C GLU A 355 -0.24 21.90 -0.71
N LEU A 356 -0.38 20.58 -0.60
CA LEU A 356 0.04 19.80 0.57
C LEU A 356 1.44 19.19 0.39
N GLY A 357 1.97 19.20 -0.83
CA GLY A 357 3.33 18.80 -1.18
C GLY A 357 3.50 17.30 -1.34
N LEU A 358 3.30 16.80 -2.55
CA LEU A 358 3.71 15.47 -3.00
C LEU A 358 4.39 15.58 -4.38
N TRP A 359 5.47 14.83 -4.59
CA TRP A 359 6.01 14.63 -5.93
C TRP A 359 5.09 13.69 -6.72
N VAL A 360 4.74 14.03 -7.95
CA VAL A 360 3.81 13.24 -8.76
C VAL A 360 4.52 12.66 -9.99
N VAL A 361 4.36 11.35 -10.17
CA VAL A 361 4.52 10.68 -11.46
C VAL A 361 3.12 10.59 -12.07
N ASP A 362 2.87 11.44 -13.06
CA ASP A 362 1.57 11.51 -13.72
C ASP A 362 1.57 10.59 -14.94
N GLU A 363 0.70 9.60 -14.90
CA GLU A 363 0.74 8.45 -15.81
C GLU A 363 -0.42 8.48 -16.79
N CYS A 364 -0.07 8.35 -18.09
CA CYS A 364 -1.04 8.29 -19.17
C CYS A 364 -1.96 7.07 -19.01
N ASP A 365 -3.22 7.25 -19.39
CA ASP A 365 -4.25 6.22 -19.38
C ASP A 365 -3.97 5.18 -20.48
N LEU A 366 -3.10 4.21 -20.21
CA LEU A 366 -2.67 3.18 -21.16
C LEU A 366 -2.16 1.92 -20.44
N GLU A 367 -2.84 0.80 -20.67
CA GLU A 367 -2.40 -0.53 -20.26
C GLU A 367 -2.90 -1.63 -21.22
N THR A 368 -2.00 -2.52 -21.67
CA THR A 368 -2.31 -3.61 -22.62
C THR A 368 -1.86 -4.98 -22.10
N HIS A 369 -1.85 -5.17 -20.78
CA HIS A 369 -1.18 -6.28 -20.11
C HIS A 369 -1.65 -7.66 -20.59
N GLY A 370 -2.95 -7.89 -20.80
CA GLY A 370 -3.49 -9.16 -21.27
C GLY A 370 -2.96 -9.62 -22.63
N PHE A 371 -2.31 -8.74 -23.42
CA PHE A 371 -1.60 -9.16 -24.62
C PHE A 371 -0.35 -10.00 -24.32
N GLU A 372 0.22 -9.96 -23.11
CA GLU A 372 1.32 -10.82 -22.67
C GLU A 372 0.94 -12.31 -22.79
N ASP A 373 -0.27 -12.69 -22.38
CA ASP A 373 -0.78 -14.07 -22.43
C ASP A 373 -0.81 -14.65 -23.85
N VAL A 374 -0.91 -13.77 -24.86
CA VAL A 374 -0.85 -14.15 -26.28
C VAL A 374 0.51 -13.82 -26.91
N GLY A 375 1.55 -13.62 -26.10
CA GLY A 375 2.92 -13.35 -26.53
C GLY A 375 3.05 -12.03 -27.30
N TRP A 376 2.33 -11.00 -26.84
CA TRP A 376 2.27 -9.65 -27.42
C TRP A 376 1.83 -9.58 -28.89
N ARG A 377 1.21 -10.66 -29.42
CA ARG A 377 0.70 -10.69 -30.79
C ARG A 377 -0.43 -9.68 -30.94
N ASN A 378 -0.33 -8.83 -31.97
CA ASN A 378 -1.28 -7.75 -32.25
C ASN A 378 -1.42 -6.73 -31.10
N ASN A 379 -0.42 -6.60 -30.22
CA ASN A 379 -0.42 -5.59 -29.17
C ASN A 379 -0.57 -4.18 -29.78
N PRO A 380 -1.56 -3.37 -29.35
CA PRO A 380 -1.75 -1.99 -29.81
C PRO A 380 -0.49 -1.11 -29.71
N SER A 381 0.43 -1.40 -28.78
CA SER A 381 1.67 -0.63 -28.61
C SER A 381 2.61 -0.65 -29.83
N ASP A 382 2.54 -1.66 -30.69
CA ASP A 382 3.31 -1.72 -31.95
C ASP A 382 2.45 -1.80 -33.22
N ASP A 383 1.13 -1.76 -33.13
CA ASP A 383 0.25 -1.73 -34.30
C ASP A 383 0.04 -0.28 -34.79
N PRO A 384 0.48 0.08 -36.01
CA PRO A 384 0.36 1.45 -36.53
C PRO A 384 -1.08 1.94 -36.67
N LEU A 385 -2.09 1.05 -36.66
CA LEU A 385 -3.50 1.44 -36.71
C LEU A 385 -3.98 2.14 -35.42
N TRP A 386 -3.24 1.99 -34.32
CA TRP A 386 -3.52 2.62 -33.03
C TRP A 386 -2.67 3.87 -32.76
N HIS A 387 -1.81 4.26 -33.70
CA HIS A 387 -0.84 5.33 -33.52
C HIS A 387 -1.47 6.63 -33.01
N ASP A 388 -2.54 7.07 -33.68
CA ASP A 388 -3.20 8.32 -33.33
C ASP A 388 -3.90 8.23 -31.96
N ALA A 389 -4.46 7.06 -31.60
CA ALA A 389 -5.09 6.85 -30.29
C ALA A 389 -4.08 6.93 -29.13
N PHE A 390 -2.86 6.42 -29.32
CA PHE A 390 -1.77 6.54 -28.34
C PHE A 390 -1.33 8.00 -28.17
N LEU A 391 -1.16 8.73 -29.28
CA LEU A 391 -0.79 10.15 -29.24
C LEU A 391 -1.89 11.02 -28.62
N ASP A 392 -3.16 10.74 -28.90
CA ASP A 392 -4.30 11.44 -28.30
C ASP A 392 -4.30 11.29 -26.77
N ARG A 393 -4.13 10.06 -26.26
CA ARG A 393 -4.07 9.77 -24.82
C ARG A 393 -2.93 10.52 -24.13
N MET A 394 -1.73 10.49 -24.73
CA MET A 394 -0.58 11.22 -24.19
C MET A 394 -0.80 12.73 -24.23
N ALA A 395 -1.37 13.25 -25.33
CA ALA A 395 -1.63 14.67 -25.48
C ALA A 395 -2.64 15.17 -24.45
N ARG A 396 -3.75 14.46 -24.26
CA ARG A 396 -4.76 14.81 -23.25
C ARG A 396 -4.23 14.74 -21.83
N THR A 397 -3.33 13.79 -21.54
CA THR A 397 -2.64 13.70 -20.25
C THR A 397 -1.76 14.93 -20.00
N VAL A 398 -0.78 15.17 -20.89
CA VAL A 398 0.20 16.25 -20.70
C VAL A 398 -0.45 17.62 -20.76
N GLU A 399 -1.34 17.87 -21.71
CA GLU A 399 -1.95 19.19 -21.86
C GLU A 399 -2.83 19.56 -20.68
N ARG A 400 -3.53 18.60 -20.07
CA ARG A 400 -4.39 18.83 -18.90
C ARG A 400 -3.57 19.30 -17.71
N ASP A 401 -2.42 18.66 -17.46
CA ASP A 401 -1.73 18.73 -16.17
C ASP A 401 -0.38 19.48 -16.20
N LYS A 402 0.04 20.00 -17.37
CA LYS A 402 1.31 20.70 -17.60
C LYS A 402 1.63 21.85 -16.64
N ASN A 403 0.63 22.42 -15.96
CA ASN A 403 0.75 23.59 -15.10
C ASN A 403 1.06 23.26 -13.63
N HIS A 404 0.99 21.98 -13.23
CA HIS A 404 1.21 21.58 -11.84
C HIS A 404 2.71 21.48 -11.50
N PRO A 405 3.21 22.18 -10.46
CA PRO A 405 4.57 22.00 -9.97
C PRO A 405 4.81 20.62 -9.35
N SER A 406 3.78 19.95 -8.82
CA SER A 406 3.89 18.60 -8.25
C SER A 406 4.31 17.54 -9.27
N VAL A 407 3.84 17.65 -10.51
CA VAL A 407 4.19 16.72 -11.59
C VAL A 407 5.66 16.90 -11.96
N ILE A 408 6.47 15.89 -11.68
CA ILE A 408 7.91 15.87 -11.96
C ILE A 408 8.30 14.89 -13.06
N LEU A 409 7.44 13.92 -13.36
CA LEU A 409 7.65 12.89 -14.39
C LEU A 409 6.35 12.67 -15.16
N TRP A 410 6.47 12.48 -16.48
CA TRP A 410 5.39 11.97 -17.31
C TRP A 410 5.60 10.48 -17.55
N SER A 411 4.63 9.64 -17.21
CA SER A 411 4.67 8.23 -17.57
C SER A 411 3.81 7.91 -18.79
N LEU A 412 4.34 7.08 -19.70
CA LEU A 412 3.66 6.70 -20.94
C LEU A 412 2.48 5.74 -20.72
N GLY A 413 2.38 5.10 -19.56
CA GLY A 413 1.42 4.03 -19.25
C GLY A 413 2.09 2.91 -18.45
N ASN A 414 1.41 1.79 -18.30
CA ASN A 414 1.86 0.62 -17.54
C ASN A 414 1.75 -0.66 -18.38
N GLU A 415 2.62 -1.64 -18.12
CA GLU A 415 2.56 -3.04 -18.62
C GLU A 415 2.03 -3.22 -20.05
N SER A 416 2.45 -2.36 -20.98
CA SER A 416 1.93 -2.31 -22.36
C SER A 416 2.91 -2.91 -23.37
N GLY A 417 3.88 -3.71 -22.91
CA GLY A 417 5.00 -4.22 -23.70
C GLY A 417 5.88 -3.10 -24.28
N GLY A 418 6.48 -3.31 -25.44
CA GLY A 418 7.23 -2.29 -26.18
C GLY A 418 6.68 -2.10 -27.60
N GLY A 419 6.93 -0.94 -28.21
CA GLY A 419 6.50 -0.72 -29.59
C GLY A 419 6.62 0.70 -30.10
N ARG A 420 6.34 0.88 -31.40
CA ARG A 420 6.46 2.18 -32.10
C ARG A 420 5.55 3.27 -31.56
N ASN A 421 4.38 2.94 -31.01
CA ASN A 421 3.42 3.93 -30.55
C ASN A 421 3.85 4.53 -29.21
N LEU A 422 4.40 3.70 -28.31
CA LEU A 422 5.05 4.18 -27.07
C LEU A 422 6.24 5.10 -27.38
N ARG A 423 7.07 4.74 -28.36
CA ARG A 423 8.15 5.62 -28.84
C ARG A 423 7.61 6.96 -29.34
N ALA A 424 6.52 6.94 -30.11
CA ALA A 424 5.90 8.16 -30.64
C ALA A 424 5.36 9.06 -29.52
N MET A 425 4.72 8.48 -28.49
CA MET A 425 4.29 9.22 -27.29
C MET A 425 5.50 9.88 -26.61
N ALA A 426 6.56 9.12 -26.37
CA ALA A 426 7.77 9.62 -25.71
C ALA A 426 8.45 10.76 -26.49
N GLU A 427 8.52 10.64 -27.82
CA GLU A 427 9.07 11.67 -28.69
C GLU A 427 8.17 12.92 -28.76
N TRP A 428 6.85 12.73 -28.74
CA TRP A 428 5.89 13.83 -28.67
C TRP A 428 6.02 14.59 -27.34
N THR A 429 6.03 13.88 -26.21
CA THR A 429 6.13 14.47 -24.87
C THR A 429 7.40 15.29 -24.71
N ARG A 430 8.56 14.77 -25.12
CA ARG A 430 9.84 15.53 -25.05
C ARG A 430 9.84 16.81 -25.88
N ARG A 431 9.14 16.81 -27.03
CA ARG A 431 8.99 18.02 -27.85
C ARG A 431 8.03 19.02 -27.21
N ARG A 432 6.96 18.52 -26.57
CA ARG A 432 5.90 19.35 -25.99
C ARG A 432 6.31 19.97 -24.66
N ASP A 433 6.92 19.19 -23.78
CA ASP A 433 7.37 19.58 -22.45
C ASP A 433 8.76 19.00 -22.17
N PRO A 434 9.84 19.69 -22.59
CA PRO A 434 11.20 19.27 -22.29
C PRO A 434 11.59 19.48 -20.82
N GLY A 435 10.73 20.11 -20.00
CA GLY A 435 11.01 20.43 -18.61
C GLY A 435 10.75 19.27 -17.64
N ARG A 436 10.14 18.17 -18.10
CA ARG A 436 9.83 16.99 -17.30
C ARG A 436 10.32 15.72 -17.99
N PRO A 437 11.09 14.86 -17.31
CA PRO A 437 11.55 13.59 -17.86
C PRO A 437 10.41 12.58 -18.11
N VAL A 438 10.64 11.66 -19.05
CA VAL A 438 9.72 10.59 -19.46
C VAL A 438 10.04 9.26 -18.76
N HIS A 439 9.02 8.66 -18.14
CA HIS A 439 9.04 7.37 -17.47
C HIS A 439 8.26 6.31 -18.25
N TYR A 440 8.79 5.08 -18.33
CA TYR A 440 8.04 3.89 -18.71
C TYR A 440 8.84 2.64 -18.28
N GLU A 441 8.20 1.70 -17.59
CA GLU A 441 8.87 0.50 -17.06
C GLU A 441 9.11 -0.54 -18.16
N GLY A 442 8.07 -0.85 -18.95
CA GLY A 442 8.10 -1.87 -20.00
C GLY A 442 8.93 -1.51 -21.24
N ALA A 443 9.80 -0.49 -21.15
CA ALA A 443 10.60 0.01 -22.25
C ALA A 443 11.63 -1.05 -22.72
N ALA A 444 11.29 -1.78 -23.78
CA ALA A 444 12.22 -2.71 -24.42
C ALA A 444 13.44 -2.02 -25.08
N ASP A 445 13.25 -0.78 -25.55
CA ASP A 445 14.33 0.09 -26.04
C ASP A 445 14.50 1.24 -25.03
N PRO A 446 15.65 1.30 -24.35
CA PRO A 446 15.89 2.31 -23.33
C PRO A 446 15.87 3.71 -23.91
N ALA A 447 16.05 3.95 -25.22
CA ALA A 447 15.98 5.30 -25.79
C ALA A 447 14.63 6.01 -25.57
N TYR A 448 13.56 5.30 -25.17
CA TYR A 448 12.23 5.87 -24.94
C TYR A 448 12.12 6.64 -23.64
N THR A 449 12.99 6.37 -22.66
CA THR A 449 12.84 6.85 -21.27
C THR A 449 14.08 7.60 -20.79
N ASP A 450 13.88 8.47 -19.81
CA ASP A 450 14.96 9.24 -19.18
C ASP A 450 15.40 8.62 -17.84
N LEU A 451 14.69 7.58 -17.39
CA LEU A 451 14.95 6.81 -16.16
C LEU A 451 15.12 5.34 -16.49
N TYR A 452 15.87 4.63 -15.66
CA TYR A 452 15.77 3.18 -15.59
C TYR A 452 14.73 2.83 -14.52
N SER A 453 13.67 2.14 -14.91
CA SER A 453 12.58 1.76 -14.02
C SER A 453 12.41 0.25 -14.02
N ARG A 454 12.05 -0.31 -12.87
CA ARG A 454 11.65 -1.70 -12.72
C ARG A 454 10.54 -1.81 -11.69
N MET A 455 9.63 -2.76 -11.93
CA MET A 455 8.71 -3.25 -10.90
C MET A 455 9.27 -4.52 -10.24
N TYR A 456 9.07 -4.64 -8.92
CA TYR A 456 9.34 -5.81 -8.09
C TYR A 456 10.77 -6.39 -8.18
N ALA A 457 11.75 -5.57 -8.57
CA ALA A 457 13.15 -5.97 -8.63
C ALA A 457 13.61 -6.50 -7.26
N THR A 458 14.25 -7.66 -7.24
CA THR A 458 14.69 -8.30 -5.99
C THR A 458 15.72 -7.45 -5.25
N HIS A 459 15.88 -7.61 -3.94
CA HIS A 459 16.94 -6.92 -3.20
C HIS A 459 18.34 -7.18 -3.77
N GLU A 460 18.60 -8.39 -4.27
CA GLU A 460 19.87 -8.73 -4.92
C GLU A 460 20.06 -7.94 -6.22
N GLU A 461 19.02 -7.87 -7.04
CA GLU A 461 19.00 -7.10 -8.28
C GLU A 461 19.19 -5.61 -8.02
N VAL A 462 18.43 -5.03 -7.08
CA VAL A 462 18.59 -3.61 -6.69
C VAL A 462 19.99 -3.34 -6.17
N ALA A 463 20.57 -4.25 -5.39
CA ALA A 463 21.95 -4.12 -4.94
C ALA A 463 22.95 -4.21 -6.11
N ALA A 464 22.70 -5.03 -7.11
CA ALA A 464 23.52 -5.13 -8.31
C ALA A 464 23.40 -3.88 -9.21
N ILE A 465 22.20 -3.31 -9.36
CA ILE A 465 21.96 -2.03 -10.02
C ILE A 465 22.65 -0.89 -9.24
N GLY A 466 22.55 -0.91 -7.92
CA GLY A 466 23.26 -0.03 -7.00
C GLY A 466 24.79 -0.08 -7.16
N ARG A 467 25.34 -1.26 -7.46
CA ARG A 467 26.78 -1.43 -7.78
C ARG A 467 27.13 -1.19 -9.25
N ARG A 468 26.15 -0.88 -10.11
CA ARG A 468 26.27 -0.80 -11.57
C ARG A 468 26.74 -2.10 -12.24
N SER A 469 26.66 -3.23 -11.54
CA SER A 469 27.05 -4.56 -12.04
C SER A 469 25.86 -5.39 -12.56
N GLY A 470 24.63 -4.95 -12.29
CA GLY A 470 23.39 -5.60 -12.70
C GLY A 470 22.61 -4.85 -13.78
N LEU A 471 23.30 -3.98 -14.55
CA LEU A 471 22.66 -3.30 -15.68
C LEU A 471 22.57 -4.27 -16.87
N PRO A 472 21.44 -4.29 -17.62
CA PRO A 472 21.31 -5.06 -18.84
C PRO A 472 22.47 -4.80 -19.82
N GLU A 473 23.04 -5.86 -20.39
CA GLU A 473 24.05 -5.74 -21.45
C GLU A 473 23.41 -5.17 -22.73
N GLY A 474 24.04 -4.16 -23.34
CA GLY A 474 23.63 -3.65 -24.66
C GLY A 474 23.18 -2.19 -24.71
N ASP A 475 22.98 -1.52 -23.56
CA ASP A 475 22.78 -0.07 -23.52
C ASP A 475 23.78 0.64 -22.58
N PRO A 476 24.84 1.25 -23.12
CA PRO A 476 25.79 2.02 -22.31
C PRO A 476 25.16 3.26 -21.65
N GLY A 477 24.00 3.74 -22.10
CA GLY A 477 23.33 4.92 -21.55
C GLY A 477 22.60 4.68 -20.22
N LEU A 478 22.31 3.43 -19.84
CA LEU A 478 21.64 3.10 -18.56
C LEU A 478 22.47 3.53 -17.34
N VAL A 479 23.80 3.58 -17.45
CA VAL A 479 24.68 4.03 -16.37
C VAL A 479 24.47 5.50 -16.02
N ASP A 480 24.00 6.30 -16.99
CA ASP A 480 23.80 7.74 -16.86
C ASP A 480 22.36 8.09 -16.42
N ARG A 481 21.54 7.08 -16.12
CA ARG A 481 20.15 7.25 -15.66
C ARG A 481 19.98 6.97 -14.17
N PRO A 482 19.05 7.67 -13.51
CA PRO A 482 18.56 7.29 -12.20
C PRO A 482 17.76 5.99 -12.28
N PHE A 483 17.80 5.22 -11.20
CA PHE A 483 17.00 4.03 -11.02
C PHE A 483 15.87 4.29 -10.02
N VAL A 484 14.65 3.97 -10.42
CA VAL A 484 13.44 4.09 -9.61
C VAL A 484 12.70 2.75 -9.63
N MET A 485 12.26 2.30 -8.45
CA MET A 485 11.37 1.15 -8.36
C MET A 485 9.93 1.66 -8.51
N VAL A 486 9.35 1.60 -9.71
CA VAL A 486 8.00 2.13 -9.95
C VAL A 486 6.95 1.36 -9.15
N GLU A 487 7.21 0.09 -8.87
CA GLU A 487 6.42 -0.75 -7.96
C GLU A 487 7.39 -1.64 -7.17
N TYR A 488 7.21 -1.72 -5.86
CA TYR A 488 7.95 -2.64 -5.01
C TYR A 488 7.18 -2.93 -3.72
N ALA A 489 7.65 -3.92 -2.96
CA ALA A 489 7.11 -4.27 -1.65
C ALA A 489 5.58 -4.40 -1.65
N HIS A 490 5.07 -5.30 -2.49
CA HIS A 490 3.63 -5.55 -2.67
C HIS A 490 2.93 -5.79 -1.32
N ALA A 491 1.94 -4.95 -1.01
CA ALA A 491 1.38 -4.75 0.34
C ALA A 491 0.19 -5.68 0.66
N MET A 492 -0.13 -6.61 -0.24
CA MET A 492 -1.24 -7.54 -0.11
C MET A 492 -1.24 -8.36 1.18
N GLY A 493 -2.34 -8.24 1.91
CA GLY A 493 -2.59 -8.95 3.16
C GLY A 493 -1.59 -8.61 4.26
N THR A 494 -1.12 -9.63 4.97
CA THR A 494 -0.07 -9.46 5.96
C THR A 494 1.26 -9.16 5.27
N GLY A 495 1.82 -7.96 5.48
CA GLY A 495 3.04 -7.49 4.82
C GLY A 495 3.11 -5.97 4.71
N PRO A 496 4.01 -5.43 3.87
CA PRO A 496 5.07 -6.13 3.14
C PRO A 496 6.36 -6.30 3.96
N GLY A 497 7.00 -7.47 3.84
CA GLY A 497 8.33 -7.74 4.39
C GLY A 497 9.46 -7.17 3.53
N GLY A 498 10.60 -6.86 4.16
CA GLY A 498 11.82 -6.45 3.43
C GLY A 498 11.94 -4.96 3.10
N LEU A 499 11.04 -4.11 3.62
CA LEU A 499 11.06 -2.65 3.44
C LEU A 499 12.38 -2.01 3.91
N GLU A 500 12.87 -2.39 5.10
CA GLU A 500 14.13 -1.83 5.62
C GLU A 500 15.34 -2.22 4.77
N GLU A 501 15.36 -3.43 4.20
CA GLU A 501 16.42 -3.88 3.30
C GLU A 501 16.46 -3.02 2.03
N TYR A 502 15.31 -2.72 1.41
CA TYR A 502 15.25 -1.80 0.28
C TYR A 502 15.73 -0.40 0.68
N GLN A 503 15.26 0.12 1.82
CA GLN A 503 15.65 1.44 2.30
C GLN A 503 17.16 1.54 2.53
N ARG A 504 17.79 0.50 3.07
CA ARG A 504 19.26 0.44 3.21
C ARG A 504 19.99 0.47 1.86
N LEU A 505 19.43 -0.16 0.82
CA LEU A 505 20.01 -0.13 -0.53
C LEU A 505 19.89 1.27 -1.17
N VAL A 506 18.74 1.92 -0.99
CA VAL A 506 18.49 3.30 -1.43
C VAL A 506 19.49 4.26 -0.78
N GLU A 507 19.67 4.15 0.54
CA GLU A 507 20.63 4.99 1.28
C GLU A 507 22.09 4.72 0.91
N ALA A 508 22.43 3.49 0.54
CA ALA A 508 23.79 3.10 0.17
C ALA A 508 24.18 3.54 -1.25
N HIS A 509 23.22 3.79 -2.14
CA HIS A 509 23.44 4.00 -3.58
C HIS A 509 22.66 5.21 -4.10
N PRO A 510 23.29 6.39 -4.25
CA PRO A 510 22.58 7.64 -4.58
C PRO A 510 21.73 7.62 -5.86
N HIS A 511 22.07 6.80 -6.85
CA HIS A 511 21.28 6.66 -8.09
C HIS A 511 20.10 5.70 -7.98
N VAL A 512 19.99 4.95 -6.88
CA VAL A 512 18.76 4.21 -6.51
C VAL A 512 17.92 5.18 -5.70
N GLN A 513 16.99 5.88 -6.35
CA GLN A 513 16.33 7.06 -5.76
C GLN A 513 15.00 6.74 -5.06
N GLY A 514 14.86 5.52 -4.56
CA GLY A 514 13.65 5.04 -3.91
C GLY A 514 12.65 4.45 -4.91
N GLY A 515 11.37 4.55 -4.57
CA GLY A 515 10.31 3.91 -5.34
C GLY A 515 8.93 4.14 -4.77
N PHE A 516 7.96 3.43 -5.35
CA PHE A 516 6.54 3.53 -5.00
C PHE A 516 6.02 2.16 -4.57
N VAL A 517 5.52 2.07 -3.33
CA VAL A 517 4.92 0.84 -2.82
C VAL A 517 3.64 0.52 -3.60
N TRP A 518 3.42 -0.76 -3.92
CA TRP A 518 2.16 -1.25 -4.49
C TRP A 518 1.29 -1.88 -3.38
N GLU A 519 0.11 -1.38 -3.04
CA GLU A 519 -0.39 -0.04 -3.39
C GLU A 519 -1.03 0.69 -2.19
N TRP A 520 -1.67 1.84 -2.43
CA TRP A 520 -2.16 2.70 -1.36
C TRP A 520 -3.35 2.10 -0.60
N ILE A 521 -4.33 1.51 -1.29
CA ILE A 521 -5.62 1.14 -0.69
C ILE A 521 -6.21 -0.12 -1.31
N ASP A 522 -6.78 -0.99 -0.47
CA ASP A 522 -7.56 -2.15 -0.92
C ASP A 522 -8.81 -1.70 -1.69
N HIS A 523 -9.05 -2.31 -2.85
CA HIS A 523 -10.23 -2.02 -3.67
C HIS A 523 -11.45 -2.88 -3.31
N GLY A 524 -11.75 -3.04 -2.02
CA GLY A 524 -12.93 -3.77 -1.57
C GLY A 524 -14.24 -3.01 -1.81
N ILE A 525 -15.28 -3.66 -2.34
CA ILE A 525 -16.61 -3.06 -2.52
C ILE A 525 -17.49 -3.37 -1.30
N ARG A 526 -18.08 -2.36 -0.67
CA ARG A 526 -18.89 -2.57 0.55
C ARG A 526 -20.14 -3.39 0.26
N ARG A 527 -20.39 -4.40 1.09
CA ARG A 527 -21.58 -5.27 1.09
C ARG A 527 -22.15 -5.34 2.51
N ARG A 528 -23.42 -5.72 2.58
CA ARG A 528 -24.15 -5.91 3.84
C ARG A 528 -24.97 -7.20 3.79
N GLU A 529 -24.87 -7.98 4.86
CA GLU A 529 -25.72 -9.13 5.10
C GLU A 529 -27.12 -8.72 5.59
N ASP A 530 -28.07 -9.66 5.59
CA ASP A 530 -29.45 -9.44 6.07
C ASP A 530 -29.50 -9.01 7.56
N ASP A 531 -28.51 -9.41 8.35
CA ASP A 531 -28.38 -9.03 9.77
C ASP A 531 -27.69 -7.68 10.01
N GLY A 532 -27.27 -7.01 8.93
CA GLY A 532 -26.61 -5.71 8.95
C GLY A 532 -25.08 -5.76 9.09
N THR A 533 -24.47 -6.95 9.11
CA THR A 533 -23.01 -7.08 9.14
C THR A 533 -22.41 -6.59 7.83
N GLU A 534 -21.49 -5.63 7.93
CA GLU A 534 -20.76 -5.10 6.78
C GLU A 534 -19.53 -5.97 6.48
N TRP A 535 -19.22 -6.08 5.20
CA TRP A 535 -17.99 -6.70 4.70
C TRP A 535 -17.61 -6.10 3.35
N PHE A 536 -16.41 -6.40 2.87
CA PHE A 536 -15.92 -5.92 1.58
C PHE A 536 -15.72 -7.08 0.61
N ALA A 537 -16.37 -6.99 -0.55
CA ALA A 537 -16.26 -7.94 -1.63
C ALA A 537 -15.02 -7.68 -2.50
N TYR A 538 -14.48 -8.76 -3.04
CA TYR A 538 -13.40 -8.77 -4.03
C TYR A 538 -13.79 -9.65 -5.25
N GLY A 539 -12.89 -9.86 -6.21
CA GLY A 539 -13.23 -10.57 -7.44
C GLY A 539 -13.81 -11.96 -7.22
N GLY A 540 -14.82 -12.31 -8.00
CA GLY A 540 -15.55 -13.57 -7.90
C GLY A 540 -16.78 -13.51 -7.00
N ASP A 541 -16.89 -12.51 -6.11
CA ASP A 541 -18.08 -12.31 -5.29
C ASP A 541 -19.28 -11.76 -6.09
N PHE A 542 -19.07 -11.32 -7.33
CA PHE A 542 -20.10 -10.78 -8.23
C PHE A 542 -20.50 -11.76 -9.34
N GLY A 543 -19.96 -12.98 -9.32
CA GLY A 543 -20.30 -14.03 -10.28
C GLY A 543 -19.58 -13.91 -11.62
N GLU A 544 -18.42 -13.26 -11.65
CA GLU A 544 -17.55 -13.17 -12.81
C GLU A 544 -17.17 -14.56 -13.34
N VAL A 545 -17.06 -14.70 -14.66
CA VAL A 545 -16.61 -15.95 -15.32
C VAL A 545 -15.10 -16.15 -15.15
N VAL A 546 -14.35 -15.06 -15.24
CA VAL A 546 -12.90 -14.97 -15.03
C VAL A 546 -12.67 -13.84 -14.03
N HIS A 547 -11.84 -14.11 -13.02
CA HIS A 547 -11.47 -13.13 -12.00
C HIS A 547 -10.16 -13.51 -11.31
N ASP A 548 -9.52 -12.53 -10.66
CA ASP A 548 -8.26 -12.71 -9.94
C ASP A 548 -8.41 -12.71 -8.40
N ALA A 549 -9.66 -12.90 -7.96
CA ALA A 549 -10.03 -13.07 -6.56
C ALA A 549 -9.66 -11.85 -5.70
N ASN A 550 -8.96 -12.04 -4.59
CA ASN A 550 -8.60 -10.96 -3.67
C ASN A 550 -7.36 -10.17 -4.08
N PHE A 551 -6.83 -10.34 -5.30
CA PHE A 551 -5.63 -9.63 -5.74
C PHE A 551 -5.83 -8.10 -5.78
N VAL A 552 -7.07 -7.64 -5.99
CA VAL A 552 -7.48 -6.23 -5.84
C VAL A 552 -7.47 -5.69 -4.38
N ALA A 553 -7.18 -6.55 -3.40
CA ALA A 553 -7.07 -6.20 -1.98
C ALA A 553 -5.59 -6.29 -1.56
N ASP A 554 -4.81 -5.38 -2.12
CA ASP A 554 -3.35 -5.33 -2.10
C ASP A 554 -2.77 -4.00 -1.56
N GLY A 555 -3.56 -3.27 -0.77
CA GLY A 555 -3.23 -1.94 -0.27
C GLY A 555 -2.64 -1.88 1.14
N LEU A 556 -2.01 -0.74 1.43
CA LEU A 556 -1.57 -0.35 2.78
C LEU A 556 -2.74 0.05 3.70
N LEU A 557 -3.87 0.44 3.10
CA LEU A 557 -5.12 0.79 3.76
C LEU A 557 -6.21 -0.23 3.48
N MET A 558 -7.08 -0.45 4.46
CA MET A 558 -8.37 -1.11 4.22
C MET A 558 -9.26 -0.23 3.30
N PRO A 559 -10.33 -0.77 2.68
CA PRO A 559 -11.15 -0.02 1.72
C PRO A 559 -11.81 1.25 2.29
N ASP A 560 -12.03 1.29 3.60
CA ASP A 560 -12.56 2.46 4.32
C ASP A 560 -11.48 3.45 4.81
N ARG A 561 -10.25 3.32 4.30
CA ARG A 561 -9.05 4.10 4.66
C ARG A 561 -8.52 3.84 6.07
N THR A 562 -8.97 2.77 6.75
CA THR A 562 -8.35 2.34 8.01
C THR A 562 -6.90 1.93 7.75
N PRO A 563 -5.91 2.53 8.45
CA PRO A 563 -4.50 2.14 8.32
C PRO A 563 -4.23 0.67 8.65
N GLY A 564 -3.64 -0.07 7.72
CA GLY A 564 -3.13 -1.41 7.95
C GLY A 564 -1.77 -1.42 8.67
N PRO A 565 -1.34 -2.57 9.22
CA PRO A 565 -0.01 -2.73 9.81
C PRO A 565 1.14 -2.39 8.86
N GLY A 566 0.97 -2.68 7.56
CA GLY A 566 1.93 -2.33 6.50
C GLY A 566 2.20 -0.83 6.40
N LEU A 567 1.18 0.01 6.57
CA LEU A 567 1.35 1.47 6.54
C LEU A 567 2.17 1.98 7.72
N ALA A 568 1.96 1.43 8.92
CA ALA A 568 2.77 1.78 10.08
C ALA A 568 4.23 1.37 9.88
N ALA A 569 4.45 0.17 9.33
CA ALA A 569 5.77 -0.34 8.97
C ALA A 569 6.46 0.57 7.93
N LEU A 570 5.73 1.00 6.90
CA LEU A 570 6.20 1.94 5.89
C LEU A 570 6.55 3.30 6.48
N ALA A 571 5.66 3.88 7.29
CA ALA A 571 5.87 5.20 7.91
C ALA A 571 7.15 5.26 8.73
N LYS A 572 7.46 4.17 9.44
CA LYS A 572 8.72 4.03 10.18
C LYS A 572 9.93 3.87 9.25
N THR A 573 9.82 3.07 8.19
CA THR A 573 10.89 2.93 7.19
C THR A 573 11.17 4.26 6.48
N PHE A 574 10.14 5.07 6.25
CA PHE A 574 10.19 6.36 5.55
C PHE A 574 10.47 7.55 6.47
N GLU A 575 10.77 7.35 7.75
CA GLU A 575 10.96 8.47 8.67
C GLU A 575 12.06 9.44 8.18
N PRO A 576 11.80 10.77 8.16
CA PRO A 576 12.78 11.73 7.67
C PRO A 576 13.91 12.02 8.65
N LEU A 577 13.82 11.55 9.89
CA LEU A 577 14.90 11.64 10.86
C LEU A 577 15.27 10.26 11.37
N ARG A 578 16.55 9.90 11.29
CA ARG A 578 17.05 8.73 11.99
C ARG A 578 17.53 9.14 13.37
N LEU A 579 16.86 8.62 14.40
CA LEU A 579 17.17 8.85 15.80
C LEU A 579 17.81 7.59 16.38
N VAL A 580 19.06 7.71 16.85
CA VAL A 580 19.81 6.58 17.45
C VAL A 580 20.24 6.97 18.86
N PRO A 581 19.44 6.64 19.89
CA PRO A 581 19.82 6.89 21.28
C PRO A 581 20.97 5.96 21.70
N ASP A 582 21.96 6.53 22.39
CA ASP A 582 23.10 5.85 22.98
C ASP A 582 23.18 6.24 24.47
N PRO A 583 22.42 5.53 25.33
CA PRO A 583 22.38 5.82 26.76
C PRO A 583 23.72 5.51 27.47
N GLU A 584 24.56 4.63 26.92
CA GLU A 584 25.87 4.31 27.50
C GLU A 584 26.82 5.52 27.42
N ASN A 585 26.82 6.21 26.28
CA ASN A 585 27.61 7.42 26.08
C ASN A 585 26.85 8.71 26.44
N GLY A 586 25.58 8.60 26.84
CA GLY A 586 24.74 9.75 27.20
C GLY A 586 24.44 10.67 26.02
N THR A 587 24.21 10.10 24.83
CA THR A 587 23.99 10.87 23.59
C THR A 587 22.86 10.31 22.72
N VAL A 588 22.39 11.10 21.75
CA VAL A 588 21.54 10.64 20.65
C VAL A 588 22.08 11.19 19.34
N ALA A 589 22.29 10.31 18.36
CA ALA A 589 22.59 10.73 16.99
C ALA A 589 21.28 11.05 16.26
N VAL A 590 21.23 12.22 15.64
CA VAL A 590 20.11 12.72 14.84
C VAL A 590 20.60 12.96 13.43
N THR A 591 20.14 12.15 12.48
CA THR A 591 20.42 12.34 11.05
C THR A 591 19.17 12.86 10.37
N ASN A 592 19.26 14.05 9.78
CA ASN A 592 18.18 14.66 9.01
C ASN A 592 18.30 14.25 7.53
N THR A 593 17.28 13.57 7.01
CA THR A 593 17.23 13.08 5.62
C THR A 593 16.30 13.90 4.73
N TRP A 594 15.70 14.98 5.27
CA TRP A 594 15.03 15.98 4.44
C TRP A 594 16.01 16.67 3.50
N GLN A 595 15.49 17.08 2.36
CA GLN A 595 16.23 17.73 1.29
C GLN A 595 16.24 19.25 1.46
N VAL A 596 15.23 19.84 2.07
CA VAL A 596 15.07 21.30 2.22
C VAL A 596 14.97 21.70 3.69
N LEU A 597 14.16 20.99 4.47
CA LEU A 597 13.87 21.36 5.86
C LEU A 597 15.02 21.04 6.82
N ASP A 598 15.25 21.94 7.77
CA ASP A 598 15.98 21.63 9.00
C ASP A 598 15.03 21.07 10.06
N THR A 599 15.55 20.79 11.26
CA THR A 599 14.73 20.25 12.37
C THR A 599 14.15 21.31 13.30
N ALA A 600 14.12 22.60 12.92
CA ALA A 600 13.65 23.68 13.80
C ALA A 600 12.14 23.62 14.09
N GLY A 601 11.36 23.09 13.14
CA GLY A 601 9.92 22.86 13.29
C GLY A 601 9.55 21.65 14.14
N LEU A 602 10.53 20.98 14.75
CA LEU A 602 10.34 19.75 15.51
C LEU A 602 10.71 19.93 16.99
N GLU A 603 9.95 19.27 17.85
CA GLU A 603 10.27 19.05 19.26
C GLU A 603 10.80 17.63 19.45
N LEU A 604 12.05 17.50 19.90
CA LEU A 604 12.64 16.20 20.25
C LEU A 604 12.29 15.86 21.70
N ARG A 605 11.55 14.76 21.89
CA ARG A 605 11.15 14.25 23.21
C ARG A 605 11.96 13.00 23.55
N TRP A 606 12.17 12.77 24.84
CA TRP A 606 12.70 11.52 25.35
C TRP A 606 11.79 10.97 26.46
N ASP A 607 11.68 9.65 26.52
CA ASP A 607 10.83 8.92 27.46
C ASP A 607 11.56 7.66 27.92
N LEU A 608 11.76 7.52 29.23
CA LEU A 608 12.42 6.41 29.88
C LEU A 608 11.39 5.56 30.62
N ARG A 609 11.32 4.28 30.27
CA ARG A 609 10.36 3.33 30.85
C ARG A 609 11.07 2.09 31.38
N GLU A 610 10.63 1.62 32.54
CA GLU A 610 11.10 0.38 33.15
C GLU A 610 9.96 -0.66 33.10
N GLU A 611 10.15 -1.72 32.32
CA GLU A 611 9.12 -2.71 31.98
C GLU A 611 7.82 -2.08 31.45
N GLY A 612 7.97 -0.96 30.73
CA GLY A 612 6.88 -0.18 30.15
C GLY A 612 6.25 0.86 31.09
N GLU A 613 6.61 0.86 32.38
CA GLU A 613 6.16 1.87 33.34
C GLU A 613 6.98 3.17 33.20
N PRO A 614 6.35 4.36 33.13
CA PRO A 614 7.07 5.63 33.04
C PRO A 614 7.97 5.89 34.25
N VAL A 615 9.24 6.22 33.99
CA VAL A 615 10.23 6.58 35.01
C VAL A 615 10.53 8.08 34.94
N ALA A 616 10.91 8.57 33.76
CA ALA A 616 11.22 9.97 33.50
C ALA A 616 11.06 10.28 32.02
N GLY A 617 10.90 11.54 31.68
CA GLY A 617 10.85 12.00 30.30
C GLY A 617 10.94 13.51 30.22
N GLY A 618 11.12 14.03 29.02
CA GLY A 618 11.21 15.47 28.78
C GLY A 618 11.51 15.82 27.34
N VAL A 619 11.88 17.08 27.12
CA VAL A 619 12.27 17.61 25.81
C VAL A 619 13.79 17.77 25.78
N LEU A 620 14.42 17.35 24.68
CA LEU A 620 15.84 17.56 24.43
C LEU A 620 16.07 18.98 23.90
N ALA A 621 16.97 19.72 24.54
CA ALA A 621 17.43 20.98 24.00
C ALA A 621 18.36 20.71 22.81
N ALA A 622 17.87 20.92 21.60
CA ALA A 622 18.60 20.68 20.36
C ALA A 622 18.74 21.96 19.54
N LYS A 623 19.91 22.15 18.91
CA LYS A 623 20.00 23.10 17.79
C LYS A 623 19.40 22.44 16.54
N PRO A 624 18.76 23.20 15.64
CA PRO A 624 18.30 22.66 14.36
C PRO A 624 19.44 21.95 13.63
N VAL A 625 19.15 20.75 13.13
CA VAL A 625 20.05 19.95 12.27
C VAL A 625 19.67 20.24 10.83
N GLY A 626 20.63 20.71 10.02
CA GLY A 626 20.37 21.09 8.63
C GLY A 626 19.98 19.89 7.74
N PRO A 627 19.38 20.13 6.57
CA PRO A 627 19.03 19.07 5.63
C PRO A 627 20.27 18.26 5.21
N GLY A 628 20.20 16.94 5.32
CA GLY A 628 21.30 16.02 5.04
C GLY A 628 22.39 15.95 6.12
N GLU A 629 22.29 16.72 7.20
CA GLU A 629 23.29 16.74 8.26
C GLU A 629 23.03 15.67 9.33
N THR A 630 24.09 15.34 10.09
CA THR A 630 24.00 14.54 11.31
C THR A 630 24.58 15.31 12.48
N ALA A 631 23.86 15.34 13.60
CA ALA A 631 24.32 15.90 14.85
C ALA A 631 24.26 14.86 15.97
N VAL A 632 25.17 14.97 16.94
CA VAL A 632 25.14 14.18 18.17
C VAL A 632 24.75 15.10 19.31
N LEU A 633 23.60 14.84 19.92
CA LEU A 633 23.03 15.66 20.99
C LEU A 633 23.25 14.96 22.34
N PRO A 634 23.51 15.72 23.42
CA PRO A 634 23.60 15.13 24.76
C PRO A 634 22.22 14.69 25.25
N LEU A 635 22.15 13.51 25.84
CA LEU A 635 21.02 13.10 26.66
C LEU A 635 21.13 13.75 28.05
N PRO A 636 20.01 13.99 28.75
CA PRO A 636 20.06 14.36 30.16
C PRO A 636 20.57 13.20 31.01
N ASP A 637 20.97 13.51 32.24
CA ASP A 637 21.30 12.48 33.24
C ASP A 637 20.06 11.59 33.47
N LEU A 638 20.13 10.34 33.01
CA LEU A 638 19.04 9.38 33.14
C LEU A 638 19.00 8.81 34.57
N PRO A 639 17.81 8.70 35.20
CA PRO A 639 17.66 8.03 36.49
C PRO A 639 18.20 6.59 36.46
N GLU A 640 18.76 6.15 37.58
CA GLU A 640 19.14 4.75 37.74
C GLU A 640 17.89 3.84 37.72
N PRO A 641 17.99 2.64 37.12
CA PRO A 641 16.93 1.64 37.20
C PRO A 641 16.52 1.38 38.65
N SER A 642 15.22 1.21 38.90
CA SER A 642 14.69 1.11 40.26
C SER A 642 15.08 -0.21 40.93
N ALA A 643 15.36 -1.25 40.15
CA ALA A 643 15.80 -2.55 40.63
C ALA A 643 16.69 -3.29 39.62
N ALA A 644 17.60 -4.11 40.13
CA ALA A 644 18.42 -4.99 39.30
C ALA A 644 17.55 -6.04 38.59
N GLY A 645 17.69 -6.15 37.26
CA GLY A 645 17.02 -7.16 36.45
C GLY A 645 15.75 -6.70 35.73
N ARG A 646 15.24 -5.49 35.98
CA ARG A 646 14.13 -4.91 35.22
C ARG A 646 14.65 -4.33 33.90
N GLU A 647 13.97 -4.58 32.79
CA GLU A 647 14.37 -4.02 31.49
C GLU A 647 13.98 -2.55 31.40
N THR A 648 14.95 -1.67 31.19
CA THR A 648 14.73 -0.22 31.01
C THR A 648 14.97 0.17 29.56
N TRP A 649 14.06 0.96 28.99
CA TRP A 649 14.11 1.40 27.60
C TRP A 649 13.99 2.91 27.51
N LEU A 650 14.89 3.52 26.74
CA LEU A 650 14.86 4.92 26.37
C LEU A 650 14.30 5.04 24.95
N THR A 651 13.24 5.83 24.79
CA THR A 651 12.69 6.24 23.50
C THR A 651 13.01 7.71 23.28
N VAL A 652 13.48 8.07 22.08
CA VAL A 652 13.59 9.47 21.63
C VAL A 652 12.72 9.62 20.39
N SER A 653 11.86 10.63 20.36
CA SER A 653 10.93 10.87 19.26
C SER A 653 10.94 12.32 18.80
N ALA A 654 10.63 12.55 17.53
CA ALA A 654 10.51 13.88 16.94
C ALA A 654 9.03 14.14 16.63
N HIS A 655 8.51 15.25 17.17
CA HIS A 655 7.13 15.66 16.99
C HIS A 655 7.03 17.03 16.35
N LEU A 656 5.95 17.31 15.61
CA LEU A 656 5.68 18.66 15.13
C LEU A 656 5.56 19.65 16.29
N ALA A 657 6.30 20.75 16.24
CA ALA A 657 6.25 21.80 17.27
C ALA A 657 5.06 22.75 17.11
N GLY A 658 4.42 22.76 15.94
CA GLY A 658 3.23 23.54 15.60
C GLY A 658 2.41 22.85 14.51
N ASP A 659 1.21 23.37 14.28
CA ASP A 659 0.31 22.80 13.26
C ASP A 659 0.89 23.00 11.85
N LEU A 660 0.74 21.97 11.02
CA LEU A 660 0.95 22.03 9.58
C LEU A 660 -0.37 21.70 8.87
N PRO A 661 -0.54 22.09 7.58
CA PRO A 661 -1.76 21.80 6.83
C PRO A 661 -2.18 20.32 6.80
N TRP A 662 -1.24 19.41 7.07
CA TRP A 662 -1.46 17.95 7.03
C TRP A 662 -1.52 17.26 8.40
N ALA A 663 -1.07 17.90 9.48
CA ALA A 663 -1.12 17.33 10.83
C ALA A 663 -1.03 18.40 11.92
N GLU A 664 -1.67 18.13 13.05
CA GLU A 664 -1.63 18.98 14.25
C GLU A 664 -0.26 18.90 14.97
N ALA A 665 0.04 19.92 15.77
CA ALA A 665 1.17 19.93 16.67
C ALA A 665 1.18 18.67 17.57
N GLY A 666 2.35 18.09 17.79
CA GLY A 666 2.51 16.85 18.54
C GLY A 666 2.42 15.57 17.71
N HIS A 667 2.05 15.63 16.43
CA HIS A 667 2.16 14.49 15.52
C HIS A 667 3.61 13.98 15.47
N GLU A 668 3.80 12.67 15.65
CA GLU A 668 5.10 12.02 15.66
C GLU A 668 5.59 11.71 14.25
N VAL A 669 6.76 12.25 13.88
CA VAL A 669 7.35 12.11 12.54
C VAL A 669 8.38 10.98 12.50
N ALA A 670 9.12 10.78 13.60
CA ALA A 670 10.19 9.80 13.70
C ALA A 670 10.45 9.39 15.16
N TRP A 671 11.03 8.21 15.37
CA TRP A 671 11.43 7.79 16.72
C TRP A 671 12.57 6.76 16.71
N GLY A 672 13.34 6.68 17.78
CA GLY A 672 14.37 5.67 18.01
C GLY A 672 14.30 5.14 19.43
N GLN A 673 14.70 3.89 19.64
CA GLN A 673 14.64 3.26 20.96
C GLN A 673 15.91 2.47 21.24
N ALA A 674 16.41 2.58 22.47
CA ALA A 674 17.57 1.84 22.95
C ALA A 674 17.31 1.28 24.34
N ARG A 675 17.87 0.10 24.61
CA ARG A 675 17.86 -0.50 25.93
C ARG A 675 18.93 0.19 26.80
N VAL A 676 18.59 0.50 28.04
CA VAL A 676 19.53 1.05 29.02
C VAL A 676 20.14 -0.12 29.78
N ASP A 677 21.18 -0.73 29.22
CA ASP A 677 21.90 -1.82 29.86
C ASP A 677 23.05 -1.28 30.72
N ARG A 678 23.04 -1.61 32.02
CA ARG A 678 24.27 -1.67 32.82
C ARG A 678 24.47 -3.13 33.23
N PRO A 679 25.58 -3.77 32.83
CA PRO A 679 25.82 -5.15 33.21
C PRO A 679 25.84 -5.30 34.73
N ARG A 680 25.24 -6.39 35.21
CA ARG A 680 25.42 -6.91 36.57
C ARG A 680 26.91 -6.94 36.92
N ALA A 681 27.32 -6.16 37.92
CA ALA A 681 28.64 -6.26 38.54
C ALA A 681 28.65 -7.48 39.48
N ASP A 682 28.52 -8.67 38.92
CA ASP A 682 28.49 -9.93 39.66
C ASP A 682 29.73 -10.72 39.19
N GLY A 683 30.85 -10.51 39.89
CA GLY A 683 32.07 -11.25 39.60
C GLY A 683 31.91 -12.74 39.90
N SER A 684 31.79 -13.58 38.87
CA SER A 684 32.56 -14.82 38.69
C SER A 684 32.04 -15.65 37.50
N GLY A 685 32.93 -15.98 36.57
CA GLY A 685 32.76 -17.10 35.64
C GLY A 685 32.33 -16.72 34.23
N SER A 686 33.28 -16.81 33.30
CA SER A 686 33.07 -16.63 31.87
C SER A 686 32.05 -17.60 31.28
N ASP A 687 31.05 -17.08 30.58
CA ASP A 687 30.61 -17.62 29.29
C ASP A 687 30.04 -16.48 28.44
N ARG A 688 30.82 -16.08 27.43
CA ARG A 688 30.38 -15.16 26.39
C ARG A 688 29.43 -15.90 25.47
N ILE A 689 28.14 -15.62 25.56
CA ILE A 689 27.18 -15.97 24.51
C ILE A 689 27.42 -14.97 23.36
N THR A 690 28.06 -15.46 22.30
CA THR A 690 28.22 -14.74 21.03
C THR A 690 26.89 -14.78 20.26
N PRO A 691 26.47 -13.68 19.60
CA PRO A 691 25.38 -13.73 18.63
C PRO A 691 25.75 -14.72 17.52
N SER A 692 24.86 -15.66 17.23
CA SER A 692 25.03 -16.67 16.19
C SER A 692 25.15 -16.02 14.81
N GLN A 693 26.35 -16.08 14.22
CA GLN A 693 26.59 -15.84 12.80
C GLN A 693 26.13 -17.03 11.95
N PRO A 694 25.85 -16.83 10.64
CA PRO A 694 25.36 -17.89 9.76
C PRO A 694 26.46 -18.91 9.47
N VAL A 695 26.14 -20.19 9.67
CA VAL A 695 27.08 -21.31 9.44
C VAL A 695 27.10 -21.68 7.96
N THR A 696 28.29 -21.67 7.37
CA THR A 696 28.60 -22.11 6.01
C THR A 696 28.47 -23.62 5.83
N HIS A 697 28.03 -24.02 4.64
CA HIS A 697 27.79 -25.40 4.21
C HIS A 697 29.00 -26.34 4.34
N HIS A 698 28.77 -27.54 4.88
CA HIS A 698 29.59 -28.72 4.58
C HIS A 698 28.73 -29.93 4.20
N ARG A 699 29.14 -30.62 3.13
CA ARG A 699 28.53 -31.84 2.56
C ARG A 699 28.89 -33.10 3.40
N PRO A 700 28.11 -34.20 3.25
CA PRO A 700 28.05 -35.30 4.21
C PRO A 700 29.05 -36.44 3.95
N GLY A 701 29.48 -37.09 5.03
CA GLY A 701 30.25 -38.34 5.03
C GLY A 701 29.99 -39.14 6.32
N ALA A 702 29.52 -40.38 6.16
CA ALA A 702 28.96 -41.30 7.15
C ALA A 702 29.80 -41.61 8.42
N THR A 703 29.15 -41.90 9.55
CA THR A 703 28.84 -43.27 10.05
C THR A 703 28.23 -43.23 11.46
N GLU A 704 27.25 -44.12 11.71
CA GLU A 704 26.65 -44.40 13.02
C GLU A 704 27.71 -44.74 14.08
N ARG A 705 27.71 -44.01 15.20
CA ARG A 705 28.18 -44.49 16.51
C ARG A 705 27.72 -43.56 17.63
N GLU A 706 26.92 -44.13 18.54
CA GLU A 706 26.69 -43.75 19.94
C GLU A 706 26.93 -42.27 20.31
N LEU A 707 25.89 -41.44 20.17
CA LEU A 707 25.85 -40.12 20.82
C LEU A 707 25.26 -40.27 22.22
N GLY A 708 26.16 -40.47 23.19
CA GLY A 708 25.87 -40.23 24.60
C GLY A 708 25.73 -38.72 24.84
N TYR A 709 24.50 -38.23 24.95
CA TYR A 709 24.21 -36.87 25.40
C TYR A 709 24.09 -36.85 26.92
N HIS A 710 25.04 -36.19 27.59
CA HIS A 710 24.90 -35.78 28.99
C HIS A 710 24.44 -34.32 29.02
N PRO A 711 23.23 -34.00 29.55
CA PRO A 711 22.85 -32.61 29.74
C PRO A 711 23.77 -31.98 30.78
N GLN A 712 24.36 -30.82 30.43
CA GLN A 712 24.97 -29.95 31.42
C GLN A 712 23.88 -29.51 32.41
N ARG A 713 23.97 -30.00 33.64
CA ARG A 713 23.09 -29.63 34.76
C ARG A 713 23.24 -28.13 35.04
N THR A 714 22.22 -27.35 34.70
CA THR A 714 21.98 -26.01 35.27
C THR A 714 21.78 -26.15 36.79
N PRO A 715 22.14 -25.16 37.63
CA PRO A 715 21.98 -25.27 39.08
C PRO A 715 20.52 -25.60 39.44
N SER A 716 20.31 -26.70 40.16
CA SER A 716 18.98 -27.17 40.51
C SER A 716 18.30 -26.17 41.45
N ALA A 717 17.32 -25.41 40.95
CA ALA A 717 16.20 -25.05 41.80
C ALA A 717 15.61 -26.36 42.33
N GLN A 718 15.60 -26.55 43.65
CA GLN A 718 15.00 -27.75 44.26
C GLN A 718 13.48 -27.62 44.16
N TYR A 719 12.91 -28.07 43.05
CA TYR A 719 11.46 -28.19 42.92
C TYR A 719 10.94 -29.32 43.81
N PRO A 720 9.71 -29.21 44.34
CA PRO A 720 9.08 -30.27 45.11
C PRO A 720 8.93 -31.55 44.27
N PRO A 721 8.90 -32.74 44.91
CA PRO A 721 8.61 -33.97 44.21
C PRO A 721 7.24 -33.96 43.53
N LEU A 722 7.12 -34.68 42.41
CA LEU A 722 5.84 -34.78 41.69
C LEU A 722 4.77 -35.47 42.54
N ALA A 723 3.58 -34.86 42.64
CA ALA A 723 2.43 -35.51 43.25
C ALA A 723 1.68 -36.34 42.19
N THR A 724 1.24 -37.55 42.54
CA THR A 724 0.42 -38.39 41.67
C THR A 724 -0.80 -38.87 42.45
N GLU A 725 -1.98 -38.60 41.91
CA GLU A 725 -3.25 -39.07 42.46
C GLU A 725 -4.07 -39.73 41.34
N GLY A 726 -4.31 -41.03 41.45
CA GLY A 726 -4.99 -41.81 40.41
C GLY A 726 -4.29 -41.72 39.05
N ASP A 727 -5.03 -41.27 38.04
CA ASP A 727 -4.56 -41.09 36.66
C ASP A 727 -4.05 -39.66 36.39
N THR A 728 -3.76 -38.87 37.44
CA THR A 728 -3.27 -37.48 37.32
C THR A 728 -1.90 -37.30 37.99
N VAL A 729 -1.02 -36.54 37.34
CA VAL A 729 0.25 -36.04 37.88
C VAL A 729 0.17 -34.53 38.02
N THR A 730 0.50 -33.99 39.19
CA THR A 730 0.51 -32.55 39.46
C THR A 730 1.94 -32.03 39.41
N VAL A 731 2.17 -30.96 38.62
CA VAL A 731 3.42 -30.22 38.55
C VAL A 731 3.11 -28.75 38.79
N GLY A 732 3.50 -28.24 39.96
CA GLY A 732 3.14 -26.89 40.38
C GLY A 732 1.64 -26.59 40.25
N PRO A 733 1.23 -25.49 39.60
CA PRO A 733 -0.18 -25.13 39.41
C PRO A 733 -0.89 -25.88 38.26
N ALA A 734 -0.35 -27.00 37.77
CA ALA A 734 -0.89 -27.73 36.63
C ALA A 734 -1.08 -29.23 36.88
N GLU A 735 -2.04 -29.80 36.17
CA GLU A 735 -2.40 -31.21 36.22
C GLU A 735 -2.19 -31.86 34.85
N PHE A 736 -1.66 -33.08 34.83
CA PHE A 736 -1.35 -33.85 33.64
C PHE A 736 -1.96 -35.24 33.72
N ASP A 737 -2.40 -35.78 32.58
CA ASP A 737 -2.77 -37.18 32.48
C ASP A 737 -1.54 -38.07 32.66
N ALA A 738 -1.59 -38.95 33.65
CA ALA A 738 -0.47 -39.75 34.09
C ALA A 738 0.01 -40.77 33.04
N ARG A 739 -0.85 -41.16 32.09
CA ARG A 739 -0.54 -42.15 31.04
C ARG A 739 0.01 -41.51 29.77
N THR A 740 -0.54 -40.37 29.38
CA THR A 740 -0.27 -39.72 28.10
C THR A 740 0.66 -38.53 28.25
N GLY A 741 0.79 -37.96 29.45
CA GLY A 741 1.54 -36.73 29.70
C GLY A 741 0.83 -35.48 29.19
N ARG A 742 -0.43 -35.58 28.75
CA ARG A 742 -1.21 -34.44 28.26
C ARG A 742 -1.56 -33.50 29.42
N ALA A 743 -1.32 -32.20 29.26
CA ALA A 743 -1.78 -31.19 30.22
C ALA A 743 -3.33 -31.15 30.23
N LEU A 744 -3.91 -31.20 31.43
CA LEU A 744 -5.36 -31.17 31.68
C LEU A 744 -5.81 -29.80 32.19
N SER A 745 -4.98 -29.15 32.99
CA SER A 745 -5.22 -27.81 33.51
C SER A 745 -3.91 -27.09 33.77
N VAL A 746 -3.93 -25.76 33.70
CA VAL A 746 -2.82 -24.89 34.13
C VAL A 746 -3.40 -23.72 34.90
N ALA A 747 -2.82 -23.37 36.04
CA ALA A 747 -3.29 -22.26 36.87
C ALA A 747 -4.79 -22.37 37.27
N GLY A 748 -5.29 -23.60 37.40
CA GLY A 748 -6.72 -23.87 37.68
C GLY A 748 -7.66 -23.65 36.49
N LEU A 749 -7.13 -23.33 35.30
CA LEU A 749 -7.88 -23.23 34.05
C LEU A 749 -7.84 -24.58 33.32
N PRO A 750 -8.99 -25.12 32.88
CA PRO A 750 -9.01 -26.34 32.07
C PRO A 750 -8.36 -26.09 30.71
N LEU A 751 -7.58 -27.07 30.23
CA LEU A 751 -6.94 -27.06 28.92
C LEU A 751 -7.57 -28.14 28.04
N ALA A 752 -8.02 -27.76 26.84
CA ALA A 752 -8.41 -28.73 25.83
C ALA A 752 -7.20 -29.27 25.05
N ALA A 753 -6.19 -28.41 24.82
CA ALA A 753 -4.92 -28.77 24.21
C ALA A 753 -3.76 -27.91 24.77
N LEU A 754 -2.58 -28.53 24.85
CA LEU A 754 -1.26 -27.89 24.98
C LEU A 754 -0.27 -28.77 24.21
N GLU A 755 0.01 -28.41 22.97
CA GLU A 755 0.79 -29.23 22.06
C GLU A 755 1.61 -28.38 21.08
N LEU A 756 2.70 -28.95 20.55
CA LEU A 756 3.53 -28.33 19.51
C LEU A 756 2.67 -27.97 18.31
N ASP A 757 2.75 -26.74 17.85
CA ASP A 757 2.10 -26.29 16.63
C ASP A 757 3.14 -25.65 15.70
N VAL A 758 2.98 -25.94 14.42
CA VAL A 758 3.89 -25.52 13.34
C VAL A 758 3.14 -24.94 12.15
N TRP A 759 1.82 -24.82 12.22
CA TRP A 759 1.00 -24.29 11.13
C TRP A 759 0.52 -22.86 11.41
N ARG A 760 0.54 -22.03 10.38
CA ARG A 760 -0.15 -20.72 10.34
C ARG A 760 -1.13 -20.72 9.18
N ALA A 761 -2.21 -19.94 9.27
CA ALA A 761 -3.10 -19.74 8.13
C ALA A 761 -2.34 -18.97 7.03
N PRO A 762 -2.14 -19.51 5.81
CA PRO A 762 -1.29 -18.90 4.80
C PRO A 762 -1.67 -17.44 4.51
N THR A 763 -0.68 -16.56 4.54
CA THR A 763 -0.84 -15.17 4.07
C THR A 763 -0.93 -15.12 2.55
N ASP A 764 -1.34 -13.99 1.99
CA ASP A 764 -1.26 -13.74 0.54
C ASP A 764 0.14 -13.99 -0.03
N ASN A 765 1.16 -13.61 0.75
CA ASN A 765 2.56 -13.85 0.43
C ASN A 765 2.96 -15.33 0.53
N ASP A 766 2.30 -16.12 1.38
CA ASP A 766 2.54 -17.57 1.42
C ASP A 766 1.91 -18.28 0.21
N GLN A 767 0.72 -17.82 -0.22
CA GLN A 767 0.05 -18.32 -1.42
C GLN A 767 0.82 -17.96 -2.69
N ALA A 768 1.31 -16.71 -2.76
CA ALA A 768 2.18 -16.16 -3.81
C ALA A 768 1.66 -16.38 -5.23
N ARG A 769 0.51 -15.78 -5.58
CA ARG A 769 -0.13 -15.96 -6.90
C ARG A 769 0.81 -15.66 -8.07
N HIS A 770 1.62 -14.60 -7.97
CA HIS A 770 2.58 -14.19 -9.00
C HIS A 770 4.04 -14.38 -8.58
N GLY A 771 4.29 -15.04 -7.43
CA GLY A 771 5.63 -15.26 -6.88
C GLY A 771 5.94 -16.73 -6.56
N GLU A 772 6.90 -16.95 -5.66
CA GLU A 772 7.27 -18.31 -5.21
C GLU A 772 6.52 -18.72 -3.94
N SER A 773 5.50 -19.58 -4.11
CA SER A 773 4.65 -20.06 -3.00
C SER A 773 5.39 -20.96 -2.01
N VAL A 774 5.24 -20.66 -0.72
CA VAL A 774 5.63 -21.54 0.40
C VAL A 774 4.45 -22.36 0.93
N GLU A 775 3.20 -21.96 0.65
CA GLU A 775 2.01 -22.74 1.03
C GLU A 775 1.99 -24.12 0.36
N VAL A 776 2.23 -24.18 -0.96
CA VAL A 776 2.20 -25.44 -1.72
C VAL A 776 3.13 -26.50 -1.11
N PRO A 777 4.42 -26.22 -0.84
CA PRO A 777 5.27 -27.19 -0.19
C PRO A 777 4.89 -27.45 1.28
N TRP A 778 4.33 -26.48 2.03
CA TRP A 778 3.84 -26.73 3.39
C TRP A 778 2.68 -27.72 3.44
N ARG A 779 1.66 -27.56 2.60
CA ARG A 779 0.53 -28.50 2.51
C ARG A 779 0.98 -29.86 1.99
N ARG A 780 1.95 -29.90 1.06
CA ARG A 780 2.56 -31.17 0.60
C ARG A 780 3.28 -31.89 1.75
N ALA A 781 3.99 -31.15 2.62
CA ALA A 781 4.60 -31.69 3.83
C ALA A 781 3.56 -32.06 4.92
N GLY A 782 2.31 -31.63 4.77
CA GLY A 782 1.21 -31.92 5.69
C GLY A 782 1.27 -31.15 7.00
N LEU A 783 1.91 -29.97 6.99
CA LEU A 783 2.08 -29.14 8.19
C LEU A 783 0.74 -28.70 8.80
N ASP A 784 -0.30 -28.57 7.98
CA ASP A 784 -1.69 -28.23 8.34
C ASP A 784 -2.44 -29.35 9.09
N ARG A 785 -1.88 -30.56 9.14
CA ARG A 785 -2.55 -31.78 9.62
C ARG A 785 -1.61 -32.69 10.42
N MET A 786 -0.72 -32.08 11.19
CA MET A 786 0.24 -32.77 12.04
C MET A 786 -0.48 -33.58 13.13
N THR A 787 0.07 -34.74 13.46
CA THR A 787 -0.45 -35.63 14.51
C THR A 787 0.60 -35.88 15.58
N HIS A 788 0.17 -35.97 16.83
CA HIS A 788 1.05 -36.14 17.98
C HIS A 788 1.07 -37.59 18.45
N ARG A 789 2.25 -38.20 18.47
CA ARG A 789 2.47 -39.54 19.05
C ARG A 789 3.38 -39.45 20.25
N VAL A 790 2.86 -39.82 21.43
CA VAL A 790 3.67 -39.95 22.64
C VAL A 790 4.66 -41.10 22.48
N LEU A 791 5.94 -40.82 22.70
CA LEU A 791 7.04 -41.78 22.72
C LEU A 791 7.29 -42.28 24.14
N SER A 792 7.29 -41.37 25.12
CA SER A 792 7.48 -41.70 26.52
C SER A 792 6.88 -40.63 27.44
N VAL A 793 6.48 -41.07 28.64
CA VAL A 793 6.15 -40.21 29.78
C VAL A 793 7.03 -40.68 30.92
N GLU A 794 8.00 -39.85 31.29
CA GLU A 794 9.00 -40.14 32.30
C GLU A 794 8.78 -39.22 33.51
N ARG A 795 8.82 -39.82 34.69
CA ARG A 795 8.68 -39.12 35.97
C ARG A 795 10.01 -39.23 36.69
N GLU A 796 10.73 -38.13 36.73
CA GLU A 796 11.90 -37.95 37.56
C GLU A 796 11.47 -37.22 38.84
N ASP A 797 12.24 -37.32 39.93
CA ASP A 797 11.82 -36.88 41.28
C ASP A 797 10.99 -35.59 41.29
N ALA A 798 11.45 -34.54 40.60
CA ALA A 798 10.79 -33.23 40.53
C ALA A 798 10.46 -32.75 39.09
N ALA A 799 10.52 -33.64 38.09
CA ALA A 799 10.33 -33.27 36.68
C ALA A 799 9.48 -34.30 35.92
N LEU A 800 8.46 -33.81 35.20
CA LEU A 800 7.69 -34.63 34.27
C LEU A 800 8.21 -34.38 32.86
N ARG A 801 8.76 -35.42 32.23
CA ARG A 801 9.29 -35.35 30.86
C ARG A 801 8.38 -36.12 29.90
N VAL A 802 7.88 -35.44 28.89
CA VAL A 802 7.00 -36.01 27.86
C VAL A 802 7.71 -35.90 26.53
N ARG A 803 8.01 -37.03 25.89
CA ARG A 803 8.60 -37.03 24.55
C ARG A 803 7.56 -37.40 23.53
N THR A 804 7.46 -36.63 22.46
CA THR A 804 6.50 -36.84 21.38
C THR A 804 7.21 -36.84 20.03
N ARG A 805 6.68 -37.60 19.08
CA ARG A 805 6.97 -37.44 17.65
C ARG A 805 5.74 -36.83 16.99
N VAL A 806 5.91 -35.67 16.37
CA VAL A 806 4.87 -34.93 15.68
C VAL A 806 5.11 -35.04 14.18
N ALA A 807 4.16 -35.60 13.45
CA ALA A 807 4.28 -35.80 12.01
C ALA A 807 2.91 -35.91 11.34
N ALA A 808 2.83 -35.55 10.06
CA ALA A 808 1.64 -35.71 9.25
C ALA A 808 1.43 -37.17 8.86
N ALA A 809 0.18 -37.55 8.58
CA ALA A 809 -0.10 -38.83 7.96
C ALA A 809 0.57 -38.92 6.57
N ASN A 810 1.13 -40.10 6.24
CA ASN A 810 1.89 -40.35 5.00
C ASN A 810 3.16 -39.50 4.85
N SER A 811 3.86 -39.24 5.96
CA SER A 811 5.13 -38.48 6.00
C SER A 811 6.22 -39.25 6.76
N ASP A 812 7.45 -39.23 6.24
CA ASP A 812 8.65 -39.74 6.90
C ASP A 812 9.43 -38.65 7.65
N ILE A 813 9.28 -37.38 7.25
CA ILE A 813 9.71 -36.21 8.03
C ILE A 813 8.81 -36.00 9.26
N GLY A 814 9.36 -35.36 10.30
CA GLY A 814 8.63 -35.01 11.51
C GLY A 814 9.49 -34.26 12.52
N LEU A 815 8.90 -33.97 13.68
CA LEU A 815 9.53 -33.21 14.76
C LEU A 815 9.53 -34.07 16.03
N LEU A 816 10.68 -34.17 16.70
CA LEU A 816 10.76 -34.71 18.05
C LEU A 816 10.61 -33.56 19.03
N ALA A 817 9.56 -33.58 19.84
CA ALA A 817 9.32 -32.58 20.87
C ALA A 817 9.46 -33.20 22.25
N ASP A 818 10.36 -32.62 23.05
CA ASP A 818 10.69 -33.02 24.40
C ASP A 818 10.23 -31.92 25.37
N TYR A 819 9.13 -32.17 26.06
CA TYR A 819 8.56 -31.26 27.04
C TYR A 819 9.06 -31.65 28.41
N THR A 820 9.83 -30.77 29.05
CA THR A 820 10.25 -30.94 30.44
C THR A 820 9.49 -29.96 31.31
N TRP A 821 8.64 -30.50 32.18
CA TRP A 821 7.83 -29.75 33.11
C TRP A 821 8.44 -29.82 34.51
N THR A 822 8.67 -28.65 35.09
CA THR A 822 9.08 -28.49 36.49
C THR A 822 8.24 -27.39 37.12
N GLY A 823 8.16 -27.30 38.43
CA GLY A 823 7.34 -26.24 39.04
C GLY A 823 7.26 -26.32 40.55
N ASP A 824 6.85 -25.21 41.15
CA ASP A 824 6.55 -25.08 42.57
C ASP A 824 5.07 -24.67 42.75
N ALA A 825 4.66 -24.34 43.97
CA ALA A 825 3.27 -23.98 44.25
C ALA A 825 2.76 -22.75 43.48
N GLU A 826 3.64 -21.90 42.97
CA GLU A 826 3.30 -20.62 42.33
C GLU A 826 3.53 -20.63 40.82
N ALA A 827 4.38 -21.51 40.30
CA ALA A 827 4.78 -21.52 38.89
C ALA A 827 4.94 -22.91 38.30
N LEU A 828 4.52 -23.05 37.04
CA LEU A 828 4.87 -24.15 36.16
C LEU A 828 5.92 -23.65 35.16
N VAL A 829 6.97 -24.41 34.94
CA VAL A 829 8.02 -24.13 33.96
C VAL A 829 7.98 -25.19 32.87
N LEU A 830 7.87 -24.73 31.62
CA LEU A 830 8.07 -25.54 30.43
C LEU A 830 9.47 -25.27 29.87
N ASP A 831 10.27 -26.32 29.69
CA ASP A 831 11.42 -26.33 28.79
C ASP A 831 11.11 -27.29 27.64
N LEU A 832 10.86 -26.73 26.46
CA LEU A 832 10.55 -27.46 25.24
C LEU A 832 11.77 -27.45 24.32
N ALA A 833 12.26 -28.63 23.96
CA ALA A 833 13.21 -28.81 22.87
C ALA A 833 12.52 -29.51 21.68
N VAL A 834 12.63 -28.91 20.50
CA VAL A 834 12.09 -29.44 19.24
C VAL A 834 13.26 -29.74 18.31
N GLU A 835 13.30 -30.95 17.74
CA GLU A 835 14.31 -31.36 16.77
C GLU A 835 13.65 -31.88 15.50
N ALA A 836 14.01 -31.30 14.36
CA ALA A 836 13.58 -31.77 13.05
C ALA A 836 14.24 -33.10 12.66
N VAL A 837 13.44 -34.04 12.17
CA VAL A 837 13.86 -35.36 11.70
C VAL A 837 13.47 -35.53 10.24
N GLY A 838 14.41 -36.04 9.45
CA GLY A 838 14.25 -36.28 8.01
C GLY A 838 14.67 -35.09 7.14
N ASP A 839 14.59 -35.26 5.82
CA ASP A 839 15.02 -34.26 4.85
C ASP A 839 13.83 -33.36 4.47
N TRP A 840 13.84 -32.14 5.02
CA TRP A 840 12.73 -31.20 4.84
C TRP A 840 12.80 -30.45 3.51
N PRO A 841 11.68 -30.36 2.76
CA PRO A 841 11.65 -29.69 1.46
C PRO A 841 11.35 -28.18 1.53
N CYS A 842 11.07 -27.64 2.73
CA CYS A 842 10.56 -26.28 2.90
C CYS A 842 10.95 -25.69 4.27
N PRO A 843 10.90 -24.35 4.43
CA PRO A 843 10.91 -23.73 5.75
C PRO A 843 9.68 -24.13 6.57
N LEU A 844 9.71 -23.88 7.88
CA LEU A 844 8.54 -24.05 8.76
C LEU A 844 7.80 -22.70 8.90
N PRO A 845 6.46 -22.66 8.94
CA PRO A 845 5.71 -21.44 9.19
C PRO A 845 6.00 -20.84 10.58
N ARG A 846 6.10 -21.72 11.59
CA ARG A 846 6.35 -21.39 12.99
C ARG A 846 6.82 -22.61 13.76
N VAL A 847 7.34 -22.41 14.96
CA VAL A 847 7.62 -23.46 15.95
C VAL A 847 7.26 -22.94 17.33
N GLY A 848 6.21 -23.52 17.93
CA GLY A 848 5.70 -23.09 19.24
C GLY A 848 4.73 -24.08 19.85
N VAL A 849 4.02 -23.67 20.90
CA VAL A 849 2.92 -24.44 21.48
C VAL A 849 1.60 -23.70 21.31
N ARG A 850 0.54 -24.46 21.07
CA ARG A 850 -0.84 -23.99 21.02
C ARG A 850 -1.56 -24.44 22.29
N LEU A 851 -2.21 -23.49 22.96
CA LEU A 851 -3.07 -23.69 24.12
C LEU A 851 -4.52 -23.38 23.74
N GLU A 852 -5.43 -24.29 24.10
CA GLU A 852 -6.87 -24.03 24.03
C GLU A 852 -7.40 -23.79 25.44
N LEU A 853 -7.78 -22.53 25.70
CA LEU A 853 -8.14 -21.99 27.01
C LEU A 853 -9.64 -21.61 27.08
N PRO A 854 -10.19 -21.40 28.29
CA PRO A 854 -11.58 -20.97 28.45
C PRO A 854 -11.93 -19.67 27.69
N PRO A 855 -13.14 -19.56 27.09
CA PRO A 855 -13.53 -18.44 26.23
C PRO A 855 -13.70 -17.09 26.95
N GLU A 856 -13.85 -17.10 28.28
CA GLU A 856 -13.99 -15.90 29.11
C GLU A 856 -12.70 -15.06 29.22
N LEU A 857 -11.56 -15.60 28.82
CA LEU A 857 -10.25 -14.94 28.87
C LEU A 857 -10.10 -13.91 27.74
N GLY A 858 -10.80 -12.79 27.86
CA GLY A 858 -10.90 -11.76 26.81
C GLY A 858 -9.92 -10.60 26.89
N GLU A 859 -9.26 -10.39 28.04
CA GLU A 859 -8.35 -9.24 28.26
C GLU A 859 -6.89 -9.67 28.16
N VAL A 860 -6.08 -8.87 27.45
CA VAL A 860 -4.69 -9.17 27.13
C VAL A 860 -3.79 -8.00 27.54
N ASP A 861 -2.82 -8.24 28.41
CA ASP A 861 -1.72 -7.30 28.67
C ASP A 861 -0.38 -7.94 28.30
N TRP A 862 0.53 -7.20 27.66
CA TRP A 862 1.87 -7.73 27.41
C TRP A 862 2.97 -6.69 27.55
N PHE A 863 4.17 -7.16 27.88
CA PHE A 863 5.42 -6.41 27.78
C PHE A 863 6.27 -7.04 26.68
N GLY A 864 6.46 -6.32 25.58
CA GLY A 864 7.04 -6.82 24.34
C GLY A 864 6.95 -5.78 23.24
N ARG A 865 6.96 -6.18 21.97
CA ARG A 865 6.74 -5.26 20.85
C ARG A 865 5.26 -4.98 20.62
N GLY A 866 4.92 -3.73 20.27
CA GLY A 866 3.55 -3.31 19.98
C GLY A 866 3.43 -1.82 19.61
N PRO A 867 2.20 -1.26 19.54
CA PRO A 867 0.93 -1.95 19.78
C PRO A 867 0.47 -2.83 18.59
N GLY A 868 0.94 -2.52 17.37
CA GLY A 868 0.63 -3.24 16.12
C GLY A 868 1.30 -4.61 16.04
N GLU A 869 0.90 -5.40 15.03
CA GLU A 869 1.45 -6.75 14.83
C GLU A 869 2.90 -6.67 14.32
N ALA A 870 3.67 -7.73 14.56
CA ALA A 870 5.05 -7.78 14.16
C ALA A 870 5.50 -9.20 13.80
N TYR A 871 6.30 -9.30 12.74
CA TYR A 871 6.96 -10.51 12.26
C TYR A 871 8.45 -10.23 12.04
N ARG A 872 9.23 -11.27 11.70
CA ARG A 872 10.71 -11.17 11.63
C ARG A 872 11.22 -10.08 10.68
N ASP A 873 10.51 -9.85 9.59
CA ASP A 873 10.82 -8.89 8.53
C ASP A 873 9.79 -7.75 8.41
N VAL A 874 8.88 -7.65 9.38
CA VAL A 874 7.86 -6.59 9.52
C VAL A 874 7.75 -6.26 11.01
N ALA A 875 8.68 -5.48 11.56
CA ALA A 875 8.71 -5.18 13.00
C ALA A 875 9.15 -3.75 13.34
N GLN A 876 9.54 -2.98 12.32
CA GLN A 876 10.17 -1.67 12.49
C GLN A 876 9.29 -0.70 13.28
N ALA A 877 7.97 -0.71 13.06
CA ALA A 877 7.01 0.15 13.74
C ALA A 877 6.65 -0.31 15.17
N ALA A 878 7.00 -1.56 15.54
CA ALA A 878 6.60 -2.14 16.81
C ALA A 878 7.66 -1.87 17.90
N ARG A 879 7.31 -0.95 18.81
CA ARG A 879 8.14 -0.47 19.94
C ARG A 879 8.14 -1.48 21.08
N VAL A 880 9.23 -1.56 21.83
CA VAL A 880 9.22 -2.30 23.09
C VAL A 880 8.51 -1.46 24.16
N GLY A 881 7.46 -2.01 24.75
CA GLY A 881 6.65 -1.31 25.74
C GLY A 881 5.65 -2.23 26.42
N ARG A 882 4.81 -1.65 27.28
CA ARG A 882 3.67 -2.33 27.88
C ARG A 882 2.40 -1.92 27.16
N PHE A 883 1.60 -2.89 26.76
CA PHE A 883 0.39 -2.69 25.97
C PHE A 883 -0.76 -3.54 26.53
N THR A 884 -1.99 -3.11 26.25
CA THR A 884 -3.22 -3.79 26.66
C THR A 884 -4.18 -3.79 25.47
N SER A 885 -4.92 -4.89 25.28
CA SER A 885 -6.00 -5.00 24.30
C SER A 885 -7.04 -6.04 24.75
N SER A 886 -8.11 -6.19 23.97
CA SER A 886 -8.95 -7.39 24.02
C SER A 886 -8.46 -8.42 23.01
N VAL A 887 -8.85 -9.69 23.15
CA VAL A 887 -8.55 -10.72 22.13
C VAL A 887 -9.03 -10.29 20.73
N ASP A 888 -10.20 -9.65 20.66
CA ASP A 888 -10.79 -9.16 19.40
C ASP A 888 -10.01 -7.98 18.83
N GLY A 889 -9.56 -7.06 19.70
CA GLY A 889 -8.75 -5.90 19.32
C GLY A 889 -7.30 -6.23 18.94
N LEU A 890 -6.89 -7.51 18.98
CA LEU A 890 -5.59 -7.95 18.47
C LEU A 890 -5.64 -8.44 17.02
N GLN A 891 -6.83 -8.62 16.44
CA GLN A 891 -6.98 -9.09 15.07
C GLN A 891 -6.85 -7.95 14.07
N THR A 892 -6.19 -8.21 12.96
CA THR A 892 -6.21 -7.32 11.78
C THR A 892 -7.28 -7.81 10.81
N PRO A 893 -8.27 -6.98 10.42
CA PRO A 893 -9.43 -7.41 9.64
C PRO A 893 -9.15 -7.46 8.13
N TYR A 894 -8.11 -8.19 7.71
CA TYR A 894 -7.79 -8.37 6.29
C TYR A 894 -8.98 -8.93 5.50
N LEU A 895 -9.19 -8.42 4.28
CA LEU A 895 -10.31 -8.78 3.41
C LEU A 895 -10.40 -10.28 3.15
N ARG A 896 -9.27 -10.94 2.93
CA ARG A 896 -9.17 -12.39 3.09
C ARG A 896 -8.55 -12.70 4.44
N PRO A 897 -9.27 -13.39 5.34
CA PRO A 897 -8.70 -13.85 6.60
C PRO A 897 -7.44 -14.70 6.39
N GLN A 898 -6.40 -14.40 7.14
CA GLN A 898 -5.06 -15.01 7.05
C GLN A 898 -4.29 -14.80 8.37
N GLU A 899 -3.08 -15.36 8.51
CA GLU A 899 -2.25 -15.14 9.71
C GLU A 899 -2.05 -13.64 10.00
N ASN A 900 -2.44 -13.21 11.21
CA ASN A 900 -2.37 -11.82 11.69
C ASN A 900 -2.21 -11.74 13.23
N GLY A 901 -1.84 -10.58 13.77
CA GLY A 901 -1.90 -10.33 15.22
C GLY A 901 -0.72 -10.85 16.05
N ASN A 902 0.34 -11.37 15.43
CA ASN A 902 1.53 -11.82 16.14
C ASN A 902 2.25 -10.67 16.86
N ARG A 903 2.72 -10.93 18.09
CA ARG A 903 3.53 -10.00 18.90
C ARG A 903 4.93 -10.56 19.13
N LEU A 904 5.88 -10.03 18.38
CA LEU A 904 7.29 -10.45 18.38
C LEU A 904 8.02 -10.06 19.68
N GLY A 905 8.85 -10.97 20.22
CA GLY A 905 9.78 -10.68 21.31
C GLY A 905 9.09 -10.30 22.63
N THR A 906 8.02 -11.00 22.98
CA THR A 906 7.28 -10.82 24.22
C THR A 906 8.03 -11.41 25.40
N ARG A 907 8.19 -10.63 26.47
CA ARG A 907 8.78 -11.08 27.74
C ARG A 907 7.72 -11.61 28.68
N ARG A 908 6.56 -10.94 28.69
CA ARG A 908 5.44 -11.28 29.57
C ARG A 908 4.11 -11.03 28.87
N LEU A 909 3.18 -11.95 29.07
CA LEU A 909 1.78 -11.90 28.63
C LEU A 909 0.88 -12.23 29.84
N ASP A 910 -0.12 -11.41 30.11
CA ASP A 910 -1.22 -11.72 31.01
C ASP A 910 -2.49 -11.86 30.19
N LEU A 911 -3.22 -12.96 30.37
CA LEU A 911 -4.52 -13.20 29.76
C LEU A 911 -5.55 -13.36 30.88
N ARG A 912 -6.60 -12.53 30.91
CA ARG A 912 -7.54 -12.42 32.04
C ARG A 912 -9.00 -12.54 31.63
N SER A 913 -9.79 -13.07 32.55
CA SER A 913 -11.24 -12.95 32.58
C SER A 913 -11.66 -11.61 33.21
N PRO A 914 -12.91 -11.17 33.01
CA PRO A 914 -13.46 -10.00 33.70
C PRO A 914 -13.38 -10.08 35.24
N GLU A 915 -13.34 -11.29 35.80
CA GLU A 915 -13.18 -11.52 37.25
C GLU A 915 -11.73 -11.46 37.73
N GLY A 916 -10.76 -11.14 36.85
CA GLY A 916 -9.33 -11.02 37.17
C GLY A 916 -8.55 -12.33 37.14
N ARG A 917 -9.24 -13.48 37.14
CA ARG A 917 -8.62 -14.81 37.01
C ARG A 917 -8.02 -15.00 35.63
N GLY A 918 -6.88 -15.68 35.55
CA GLY A 918 -6.24 -15.87 34.26
C GLY A 918 -4.88 -16.56 34.32
N LEU A 919 -4.15 -16.41 33.23
CA LEU A 919 -2.83 -17.00 33.03
C LEU A 919 -1.81 -15.90 32.75
N ARG A 920 -0.70 -15.90 33.50
CA ARG A 920 0.50 -15.17 33.13
C ARG A 920 1.50 -16.12 32.49
N VAL A 921 2.09 -15.69 31.38
CA VAL A 921 3.17 -16.35 30.66
C VAL A 921 4.39 -15.44 30.67
N GLU A 922 5.54 -15.95 31.12
CA GLU A 922 6.82 -15.25 31.12
C GLU A 922 7.83 -16.03 30.28
N GLY A 923 8.53 -15.34 29.39
CA GLY A 923 9.59 -15.91 28.55
C GLY A 923 10.91 -16.02 29.29
N ALA A 924 11.74 -16.99 28.90
CA ALA A 924 13.11 -17.12 29.37
C ALA A 924 14.09 -17.28 28.18
N PRO A 925 14.43 -16.20 27.45
CA PRO A 925 14.14 -14.79 27.75
C PRO A 925 12.88 -14.20 27.10
N GLU A 926 12.46 -14.68 25.92
CA GLU A 926 11.33 -14.12 25.16
C GLU A 926 10.62 -15.21 24.35
N PHE A 927 9.41 -14.90 23.89
CA PHE A 927 8.57 -15.71 22.99
C PHE A 927 7.72 -14.79 22.11
N ASP A 928 7.22 -15.28 20.98
CA ASP A 928 6.20 -14.57 20.21
C ASP A 928 4.80 -15.09 20.60
N PHE A 929 3.77 -14.26 20.53
CA PHE A 929 2.41 -14.76 20.79
C PHE A 929 1.37 -14.25 19.82
N THR A 930 0.34 -15.08 19.65
CA THR A 930 -0.92 -14.71 19.02
C THR A 930 -2.09 -15.28 19.81
N VAL A 931 -3.21 -14.56 19.89
CA VAL A 931 -4.40 -15.03 20.61
C VAL A 931 -5.67 -14.71 19.82
N ARG A 932 -6.59 -15.67 19.70
CA ARG A 932 -7.80 -15.58 18.86
C ARG A 932 -9.01 -16.27 19.48
N ARG A 933 -10.20 -15.95 18.99
CA ARG A 933 -11.45 -16.66 19.32
C ARG A 933 -11.75 -17.84 18.39
N TRP A 934 -10.95 -18.06 17.36
CA TRP A 934 -11.13 -19.12 16.37
C TRP A 934 -9.81 -19.83 16.12
N SER A 935 -9.91 -21.08 15.65
CA SER A 935 -8.74 -21.89 15.33
C SER A 935 -8.03 -21.41 14.06
N THR A 936 -6.75 -21.76 13.91
CA THR A 936 -5.98 -21.54 12.67
C THR A 936 -6.67 -22.21 11.46
N ALA A 937 -7.34 -23.34 11.66
CA ALA A 937 -8.08 -24.02 10.59
C ALA A 937 -9.36 -23.28 10.17
N ALA A 938 -10.05 -22.61 11.11
CA ALA A 938 -11.17 -21.74 10.79
C ALA A 938 -10.69 -20.49 10.03
N LEU A 939 -9.57 -19.92 10.45
CA LEU A 939 -8.92 -18.78 9.79
C LEU A 939 -8.51 -19.12 8.35
N ASP A 940 -7.84 -20.25 8.13
CA ASP A 940 -7.40 -20.75 6.81
C ASP A 940 -8.58 -21.06 5.86
N ARG A 941 -9.76 -21.42 6.38
CA ARG A 941 -10.94 -21.73 5.56
C ARG A 941 -11.74 -20.51 5.15
N ALA A 942 -11.77 -19.47 5.98
CA ALA A 942 -12.61 -18.31 5.76
C ALA A 942 -12.12 -17.51 4.56
N ARG A 943 -13.04 -17.12 3.69
CA ARG A 943 -12.76 -16.24 2.54
C ARG A 943 -13.01 -14.78 2.88
N HIS A 944 -13.91 -14.53 3.83
CA HIS A 944 -14.29 -13.19 4.26
C HIS A 944 -14.33 -13.09 5.79
N PRO A 945 -14.04 -11.92 6.41
CA PRO A 945 -14.05 -11.76 7.87
C PRO A 945 -15.38 -12.12 8.51
N HIS A 946 -16.49 -11.80 7.84
CA HIS A 946 -17.84 -12.09 8.35
C HIS A 946 -18.16 -13.59 8.41
N GLU A 947 -17.36 -14.48 7.81
CA GLU A 947 -17.50 -15.93 7.89
C GLU A 947 -16.88 -16.50 9.18
N LEU A 948 -16.02 -15.74 9.86
CA LEU A 948 -15.40 -16.16 11.12
C LEU A 948 -16.44 -16.16 12.25
N ARG A 949 -16.41 -17.23 13.05
CA ARG A 949 -17.31 -17.41 14.20
C ARG A 949 -16.47 -17.72 15.44
N PRO A 950 -16.67 -16.97 16.56
CA PRO A 950 -16.06 -17.33 17.83
C PRO A 950 -16.37 -18.77 18.22
N GLU A 951 -15.34 -19.53 18.60
CA GLU A 951 -15.43 -20.88 19.14
C GLU A 951 -15.61 -20.82 20.68
N ASP A 952 -15.87 -21.98 21.29
CA ASP A 952 -16.05 -22.15 22.75
C ASP A 952 -14.74 -22.14 23.54
N ARG A 953 -13.69 -21.52 22.99
CA ARG A 953 -12.32 -21.48 23.52
C ARG A 953 -11.54 -20.31 22.97
N ILE A 954 -10.53 -19.88 23.74
CA ILE A 954 -9.46 -19.01 23.26
C ILE A 954 -8.33 -19.89 22.71
N HIS A 955 -7.84 -19.54 21.52
CA HIS A 955 -6.68 -20.15 20.89
C HIS A 955 -5.46 -19.27 21.12
N LEU A 956 -4.60 -19.68 22.07
CA LEU A 956 -3.35 -18.99 22.39
C LEU A 956 -2.17 -19.74 21.78
N HIS A 957 -1.31 -19.00 21.11
CA HIS A 957 -0.15 -19.47 20.38
C HIS A 957 1.10 -18.84 21.00
N LEU A 958 2.08 -19.64 21.40
CA LEU A 958 3.33 -19.21 22.05
C LEU A 958 4.52 -19.78 21.28
N ASP A 959 5.25 -18.94 20.54
CA ASP A 959 6.27 -19.35 19.59
C ASP A 959 7.69 -19.10 20.06
N ALA A 960 8.56 -20.07 19.77
CA ALA A 960 10.01 -19.86 19.81
C ALA A 960 10.49 -19.08 18.59
N ALA A 961 9.89 -19.38 17.43
CA ALA A 961 10.29 -18.83 16.15
C ALA A 961 9.13 -18.80 15.16
N HIS A 962 9.19 -17.86 14.23
CA HIS A 962 8.20 -17.63 13.20
C HIS A 962 8.90 -17.32 11.87
N GLN A 963 8.39 -17.83 10.77
CA GLN A 963 8.80 -17.44 9.41
C GLN A 963 8.49 -15.95 9.20
N GLY A 964 9.34 -15.26 8.42
CA GLY A 964 8.99 -13.95 7.88
C GLY A 964 7.73 -13.96 7.00
N ILE A 965 7.45 -12.80 6.42
CA ILE A 965 6.27 -12.54 5.60
C ILE A 965 6.65 -12.34 4.13
N GLY A 966 7.71 -11.56 3.86
CA GLY A 966 8.10 -11.19 2.50
C GLY A 966 7.02 -10.38 1.77
N SER A 967 7.08 -10.37 0.45
CA SER A 967 6.09 -9.75 -0.45
C SER A 967 5.89 -10.63 -1.69
N ALA A 968 5.76 -11.95 -1.52
CA ALA A 968 5.70 -12.90 -2.63
C ALA A 968 4.33 -12.99 -3.34
N SER A 969 3.31 -12.29 -2.84
CA SER A 969 2.05 -12.09 -3.59
C SER A 969 2.33 -11.55 -4.99
N CYS A 970 3.20 -10.53 -5.07
CA CYS A 970 3.92 -10.10 -6.28
C CYS A 970 5.33 -9.58 -5.91
N GLY A 971 6.37 -10.26 -6.40
CA GLY A 971 7.77 -9.90 -6.10
C GLY A 971 8.48 -10.84 -5.11
N PRO A 972 9.49 -10.35 -4.35
CA PRO A 972 10.36 -11.22 -3.56
C PRO A 972 9.68 -11.89 -2.37
N GLY A 973 9.95 -13.19 -2.18
CA GLY A 973 9.60 -13.91 -0.95
C GLY A 973 10.49 -13.56 0.25
N VAL A 974 10.30 -14.31 1.33
CA VAL A 974 11.06 -14.14 2.58
C VAL A 974 12.56 -14.24 2.33
N LEU A 975 13.31 -13.19 2.70
CA LEU A 975 14.76 -13.15 2.57
C LEU A 975 15.44 -14.21 3.45
N PRO A 976 16.61 -14.74 3.05
CA PRO A 976 17.26 -15.86 3.75
C PRO A 976 17.43 -15.67 5.27
N GLN A 977 17.77 -14.46 5.73
CA GLN A 977 17.97 -14.16 7.15
C GLN A 977 16.67 -14.21 7.99
N HIS A 978 15.51 -14.14 7.33
CA HIS A 978 14.18 -14.14 7.95
C HIS A 978 13.46 -15.49 7.77
N ARG A 979 14.12 -16.47 7.16
CA ARG A 979 13.58 -17.83 6.97
C ARG A 979 13.76 -18.68 8.21
N LEU A 980 12.68 -19.33 8.63
CA LEU A 980 12.66 -20.33 9.68
C LEU A 980 12.96 -21.71 9.09
N THR A 981 14.20 -22.16 9.25
CA THR A 981 14.63 -23.47 8.77
C THR A 981 14.26 -24.59 9.75
N PRO A 982 13.94 -25.80 9.24
CA PRO A 982 13.83 -27.00 10.06
C PRO A 982 15.17 -27.29 10.76
N GLY A 983 15.13 -27.50 12.07
CA GLY A 983 16.32 -27.68 12.89
C GLY A 983 15.98 -27.89 14.36
N THR A 984 16.93 -27.54 15.24
CA THR A 984 16.70 -27.55 16.69
C THR A 984 16.20 -26.19 17.16
N HIS A 985 15.05 -26.18 17.82
CA HIS A 985 14.42 -25.00 18.40
C HIS A 985 14.16 -25.25 19.88
N ARG A 986 14.22 -24.19 20.70
CA ARG A 986 13.92 -24.28 22.13
C ARG A 986 12.98 -23.16 22.55
N LEU A 987 12.05 -23.50 23.43
CA LEU A 987 11.12 -22.58 24.05
C LEU A 987 11.13 -22.82 25.54
N ARG A 988 11.39 -21.78 26.34
CA ARG A 988 11.27 -21.87 27.79
C ARG A 988 10.29 -20.83 28.31
N LEU A 989 9.27 -21.31 29.01
CA LEU A 989 8.16 -20.50 29.53
C LEU A 989 7.96 -20.74 31.02
N VAL A 990 7.53 -19.71 31.73
CA VAL A 990 7.03 -19.79 33.10
C VAL A 990 5.56 -19.38 33.10
N LEU A 991 4.70 -20.25 33.62
CA LEU A 991 3.25 -20.14 33.62
C LEU A 991 2.77 -19.98 35.06
N ARG A 992 2.02 -18.92 35.35
CA ARG A 992 1.55 -18.57 36.70
C ARG A 992 0.05 -18.25 36.73
N PRO A 993 -0.65 -18.59 37.81
CA PRO A 993 -2.01 -18.12 38.01
C PRO A 993 -2.06 -16.61 38.22
N LEU A 994 -3.06 -15.98 37.61
CA LEU A 994 -3.47 -14.61 37.93
C LEU A 994 -4.68 -14.69 38.87
N ALA A 995 -4.57 -13.98 40.00
CA ALA A 995 -5.61 -13.89 41.02
C ALA A 995 -6.49 -12.66 40.81
#